data_AF-A0A2S0NKQ4-F1
#
_entry.id   AF-A0A2S0NKQ4-F1
#
_cell.length_a   1.000
_cell.length_b   1.000
_cell.length_c   1.000
_cell.angle_alpha   90.00
_cell.angle_beta   90.00
_cell.angle_gamma   90.00
#
_symmetry.space_group_name_H-M   'P 1'
#
loop_
_entity.id
_entity.type
_entity.pdbx_description
1 polymer ?
#
loop_
_entity_poly.entity_id
_entity_poly.type
_entity_poly.pdbx_seq_one_letter_code
_entity_poly.pdbx_strand_id
1 'polypeptide(L)'
;MNENKKIIIYSPIDGIVKPISELNDGVFSEGMLGEGCFIEPTTDVFFSPFKKCKLLQIFETKHAYFLESEGAKILIHIGLDTVSLNGKPFQTFVKENDELRLETPIVKINRDMIKKHNLNLATPIVMDLNESKGWTFNLLKAGFVKQGEKIAELIYDEKFIKPTIKPKSIFKFNLKESMANGIFIKNRDEEIASRIYNAIGTKSNYEKYYNCVTRLRFIIKDKSLIKEEEIKKIDIVKGLKWNGAEFQVIIGGEVEKIKDGLDRYLISLSKPKEFILNHKTERQNFSKSLLNLIKGIIMPAIPALIGVGLLNAIAAILQQARLIENVSPSSNFASYTLATQLVYLIAGGATLFMGIFFTYNAVKYFGGNPILGLTMGLILTAPIIFKGVLNVGPTGVISASPWSYTLLSSKIDGINYVWMKIGPQPGSIITSTLVGYILVKAEFFGKKRFPNWSQMMTTPTFALLIASVSAFFIVGPVISVLEATIGFIFSYVNKMPSWLSIGIFATIFQPLVITGAHGPLLTILQIPMLNDPDPYIQGIKTLQLFAAIPISHLAQAGASIGLYFIVKNKNLKQMITAGIPVALLGITEPLIFGANLPKTKAFVFACVGAGVGGLIAGIMGVQFYAGVKAGMGGWFSLLSANGPLHDTKSLIAMLVGFILAMSTSSILVLIFQKDRVSERIGILKANTLLSKFMKNQNLDSTAQVNEKIENLKNIYDKNLIKKIKLYEKQESIIQEKVNKIKHLNDKETERSEKLAKKFNLYNEKIKIEKNNNLIHKLESILKKLNTPKYEDRILILEDFIYKAKQSNLSMSNEVKQITQSNEDLVKEILDIFAKNQNKELVNKIYNRYFNAINSVFINLGEKEKLVSKFNKQEKLLFKHN
;
A
#
# COMPACT_ATOMS: atom_id res chain seq x y z
N MET A 1 -40.92 23.63 -19.32
CA MET A 1 -41.77 22.44 -19.08
C MET A 1 -40.91 21.24 -19.42
N ASN A 2 -40.27 20.58 -18.45
CA ASN A 2 -39.55 19.34 -18.70
C ASN A 2 -40.56 18.21 -18.48
N GLU A 3 -41.04 17.59 -19.55
CA GLU A 3 -41.81 16.35 -19.44
C GLU A 3 -40.88 15.27 -18.88
N ASN A 4 -41.18 14.74 -17.69
CA ASN A 4 -40.50 13.56 -17.17
C ASN A 4 -40.66 12.43 -18.19
N LYS A 5 -39.56 11.84 -18.66
CA LYS A 5 -39.61 10.69 -19.58
C LYS A 5 -40.27 9.52 -18.86
N LYS A 6 -41.31 8.93 -19.46
CA LYS A 6 -42.09 7.82 -18.88
C LYS A 6 -42.05 6.58 -19.77
N ILE A 7 -41.80 5.43 -19.17
CA ILE A 7 -41.91 4.12 -19.84
C ILE A 7 -43.05 3.34 -19.17
N ILE A 8 -43.95 2.77 -19.96
CA ILE A 8 -45.04 1.94 -19.44
C ILE A 8 -44.64 0.47 -19.51
N ILE A 9 -44.84 -0.25 -18.40
CA ILE A 9 -44.69 -1.69 -18.30
C ILE A 9 -46.08 -2.32 -18.41
N TYR A 10 -46.21 -3.22 -19.37
CA TYR A 10 -47.41 -3.99 -19.64
C TYR A 10 -47.29 -5.39 -19.06
N SER A 11 -48.43 -5.99 -18.69
CA SER A 11 -48.46 -7.35 -18.17
C SER A 11 -47.93 -8.31 -19.24
N PRO A 12 -46.86 -9.07 -18.97
CA PRO A 12 -46.31 -10.01 -19.95
C PRO A 12 -47.17 -11.27 -20.08
N ILE A 13 -48.11 -11.50 -19.16
CA ILE A 13 -48.95 -12.70 -19.10
C ILE A 13 -50.28 -12.40 -18.40
N ASP A 14 -51.27 -13.27 -18.55
CA ASP A 14 -52.48 -13.21 -17.71
C ASP A 14 -52.10 -13.67 -16.29
N GLY A 15 -52.60 -12.98 -15.27
CA GLY A 15 -52.28 -13.34 -13.90
C GLY A 15 -52.78 -12.36 -12.85
N ILE A 16 -52.32 -12.57 -11.61
CA ILE A 16 -52.58 -11.68 -10.48
C ILE A 16 -51.28 -10.92 -10.16
N VAL A 17 -51.31 -9.59 -10.32
CA VAL A 17 -50.17 -8.73 -9.97
C VAL A 17 -50.29 -8.28 -8.52
N LYS A 18 -49.20 -8.38 -7.76
CA LYS A 18 -49.09 -7.93 -6.37
C LYS A 18 -47.82 -7.10 -6.15
N PRO A 19 -47.79 -6.22 -5.14
CA PRO A 19 -46.58 -5.50 -4.74
C PRO A 19 -45.43 -6.46 -4.43
N ILE A 20 -44.20 -6.11 -4.80
CA ILE A 20 -43.04 -7.00 -4.58
C ILE A 20 -42.83 -7.34 -3.10
N SER A 21 -43.21 -6.45 -2.19
CA SER A 21 -43.12 -6.63 -0.74
C SER A 21 -44.03 -7.72 -0.17
N GLU A 22 -45.05 -8.17 -0.93
CA GLU A 22 -45.92 -9.29 -0.54
C GLU A 22 -45.38 -10.65 -0.97
N LEU A 23 -44.24 -10.68 -1.67
CA LEU A 23 -43.62 -11.92 -2.10
C LEU A 23 -42.91 -12.59 -0.93
N ASN A 24 -43.18 -13.86 -0.66
CA ASN A 24 -42.52 -14.60 0.42
C ASN A 24 -41.16 -15.15 -0.03
N ASP A 25 -40.25 -14.27 -0.43
CA ASP A 25 -38.89 -14.60 -0.80
C ASP A 25 -37.96 -13.51 -0.24
N GLY A 26 -36.97 -13.86 0.59
CA GLY A 26 -36.14 -12.86 1.27
C GLY A 26 -35.28 -11.99 0.34
N VAL A 27 -35.31 -12.21 -0.99
CA VAL A 27 -34.44 -11.53 -1.95
C VAL A 27 -35.20 -10.44 -2.72
N PHE A 28 -36.31 -10.77 -3.38
CA PHE A 28 -37.08 -9.78 -4.14
C PHE A 28 -37.95 -8.92 -3.22
N SER A 29 -38.55 -9.49 -2.17
CA SER A 29 -39.41 -8.72 -1.24
C SER A 29 -38.67 -7.66 -0.41
N GLU A 30 -37.38 -7.89 -0.12
CA GLU A 30 -36.49 -6.92 0.52
C GLU A 30 -35.89 -5.91 -0.47
N GLY A 31 -36.26 -5.98 -1.76
CA GLY A 31 -35.81 -5.06 -2.82
C GLY A 31 -34.33 -5.22 -3.19
N MET A 32 -33.68 -6.35 -2.85
CA MET A 32 -32.23 -6.54 -3.09
C MET A 32 -31.85 -6.53 -4.57
N LEU A 33 -32.79 -6.92 -5.45
CA LEU A 33 -32.60 -7.00 -6.90
C LEU A 33 -33.28 -5.84 -7.67
N GLY A 34 -33.87 -4.88 -6.95
CA GLY A 34 -34.53 -3.73 -7.53
C GLY A 34 -35.95 -3.50 -7.04
N GLU A 35 -36.53 -2.36 -7.45
CA GLU A 35 -37.95 -2.05 -7.24
C GLU A 35 -38.79 -2.75 -8.31
N GLY A 36 -39.99 -3.22 -7.96
CA GLY A 36 -40.83 -3.91 -8.93
C GLY A 36 -42.16 -4.42 -8.38
N CYS A 37 -42.69 -5.42 -9.07
CA CYS A 37 -43.88 -6.18 -8.68
C CYS A 37 -43.69 -7.65 -9.05
N PHE A 38 -44.57 -8.53 -8.60
CA PHE A 38 -44.60 -9.90 -9.10
C PHE A 38 -45.97 -10.25 -9.66
N ILE A 39 -45.98 -11.19 -10.60
CA ILE A 39 -47.20 -11.74 -11.19
C ILE A 39 -47.30 -13.24 -10.89
N GLU A 40 -48.48 -13.68 -10.45
CA GLU A 40 -48.84 -15.09 -10.38
C GLU A 40 -49.54 -15.48 -11.70
N PRO A 41 -48.86 -16.21 -12.61
CA PRO A 41 -49.37 -16.46 -13.95
C PRO A 41 -50.57 -17.41 -13.94
N THR A 42 -51.58 -17.11 -14.76
CA THR A 42 -52.77 -17.95 -15.03
C THR A 42 -52.75 -18.60 -16.41
N THR A 43 -51.88 -18.15 -17.32
CA THR A 43 -51.58 -18.78 -18.62
C THR A 43 -50.12 -19.21 -18.71
N ASP A 44 -49.71 -19.76 -19.86
CA ASP A 44 -48.40 -20.45 -20.02
C ASP A 44 -47.37 -19.67 -20.84
N VAL A 45 -47.75 -18.59 -21.53
CA VAL A 45 -46.85 -17.88 -22.47
C VAL A 45 -46.60 -16.45 -22.02
N PHE A 46 -45.33 -16.12 -21.79
CA PHE A 46 -44.88 -14.76 -21.51
C PHE A 46 -44.56 -14.02 -22.80
N PHE A 47 -45.04 -12.79 -22.90
CA PHE A 47 -44.78 -11.83 -23.96
C PHE A 47 -43.89 -10.69 -23.46
N SER A 48 -43.40 -9.85 -24.37
CA SER A 48 -42.66 -8.65 -23.98
C SER A 48 -43.52 -7.69 -23.16
N PRO A 49 -43.02 -7.15 -22.04
CA PRO A 49 -43.75 -6.16 -21.25
C PRO A 49 -43.62 -4.72 -21.80
N PHE A 50 -42.93 -4.50 -22.93
CA PHE A 50 -42.68 -3.17 -23.49
C PHE A 50 -43.14 -3.05 -24.95
N LYS A 51 -43.57 -1.84 -25.36
CA LYS A 51 -43.86 -1.50 -26.76
C LYS A 51 -42.66 -1.76 -27.68
N LYS A 52 -41.48 -1.38 -27.22
CA LYS A 52 -40.19 -1.65 -27.86
C LYS A 52 -39.13 -1.86 -26.78
N CYS A 53 -38.42 -2.98 -26.83
CA CYS A 53 -37.26 -3.24 -25.98
C CYS A 53 -36.25 -4.12 -26.71
N LYS A 54 -35.05 -4.24 -26.13
CA LYS A 54 -34.01 -5.15 -26.57
C LYS A 54 -33.78 -6.20 -25.49
N LEU A 55 -33.71 -7.48 -25.87
CA LEU A 55 -33.34 -8.55 -24.95
C LEU A 55 -31.81 -8.55 -24.77
N LEU A 56 -31.33 -8.26 -23.57
CA LEU A 56 -29.89 -8.18 -23.29
C LEU A 56 -29.28 -9.53 -22.97
N GLN A 57 -29.98 -10.34 -22.15
CA GLN A 57 -29.43 -11.59 -21.65
C GLN A 57 -30.55 -12.59 -21.36
N ILE A 58 -30.27 -13.87 -21.64
CA ILE A 58 -31.06 -15.03 -21.22
C ILE A 58 -30.20 -15.85 -20.27
N PHE A 59 -30.69 -16.14 -19.07
CA PHE A 59 -29.93 -16.95 -18.11
C PHE A 59 -29.82 -18.41 -18.57
N GLU A 60 -28.74 -19.11 -18.22
CA GLU A 60 -28.43 -20.46 -18.72
C GLU A 60 -29.58 -21.46 -18.52
N THR A 61 -30.25 -21.42 -17.37
CA THR A 61 -31.40 -22.29 -17.06
C THR A 61 -32.74 -21.72 -17.51
N LYS A 62 -32.75 -20.65 -18.33
CA LYS A 62 -33.92 -20.03 -18.99
C LYS A 62 -35.04 -19.55 -18.05
N HIS A 63 -34.76 -19.46 -16.75
CA HIS A 63 -35.70 -18.99 -15.74
C HIS A 63 -35.82 -17.46 -15.69
N ALA A 64 -34.86 -16.73 -16.26
CA ALA A 64 -34.82 -15.27 -16.17
C ALA A 64 -34.38 -14.61 -17.48
N TYR A 65 -34.89 -13.41 -17.71
CA TYR A 65 -34.72 -12.62 -18.92
C TYR A 65 -34.44 -11.16 -18.57
N PHE A 66 -33.36 -10.61 -19.11
CA PHE A 66 -32.97 -9.22 -18.87
C PHE A 66 -33.25 -8.38 -20.11
N LEU A 67 -34.09 -7.35 -19.96
CA LEU A 67 -34.64 -6.53 -21.03
C LEU A 67 -34.22 -5.07 -20.83
N GLU A 68 -33.93 -4.36 -21.92
CA GLU A 68 -33.68 -2.91 -21.90
C GLU A 68 -34.70 -2.17 -22.76
N SER A 69 -35.35 -1.16 -22.19
CA SER A 69 -36.20 -0.22 -22.92
C SER A 69 -35.77 1.21 -22.61
N GLU A 70 -35.36 1.96 -23.63
CA GLU A 70 -35.02 3.38 -23.53
C GLU A 70 -34.03 3.77 -22.42
N GLY A 71 -33.12 2.84 -22.05
CA GLY A 71 -32.10 2.99 -21.01
C GLY A 71 -32.49 2.47 -19.63
N ALA A 72 -33.72 2.00 -19.43
CA ALA A 72 -34.15 1.28 -18.22
C ALA A 72 -34.01 -0.23 -18.42
N LYS A 73 -33.42 -0.92 -17.45
CA LYS A 73 -33.18 -2.37 -17.48
C LYS A 73 -34.08 -3.10 -16.48
N ILE A 74 -34.81 -4.09 -16.99
CA ILE A 74 -35.77 -4.88 -16.23
C ILE A 74 -35.41 -6.36 -16.31
N LEU A 75 -35.50 -7.02 -15.16
CA LEU A 75 -35.41 -8.45 -15.00
C LEU A 75 -36.81 -9.05 -14.84
N ILE A 76 -37.13 -10.04 -15.67
CA ILE A 76 -38.25 -10.94 -15.45
C ILE A 76 -37.69 -12.27 -14.93
N HIS A 77 -38.03 -12.66 -13.71
CA HIS A 77 -37.62 -13.93 -13.09
C HIS A 77 -38.84 -14.84 -12.95
N ILE A 78 -38.89 -15.94 -13.70
CA ILE A 78 -40.08 -16.78 -13.83
C ILE A 78 -40.09 -17.91 -12.80
N GLY A 79 -40.96 -17.78 -11.80
CA GLY A 79 -41.07 -18.68 -10.66
C GLY A 79 -39.89 -18.57 -9.70
N LEU A 80 -40.12 -18.75 -8.40
CA LEU A 80 -39.06 -18.78 -7.40
C LEU A 80 -38.39 -20.16 -7.38
N ASP A 81 -37.06 -20.17 -7.25
CA ASP A 81 -36.21 -21.38 -7.19
C ASP A 81 -36.30 -22.32 -8.42
N THR A 82 -36.90 -21.87 -9.52
CA THR A 82 -37.01 -22.65 -10.79
C THR A 82 -35.67 -22.90 -11.48
N VAL A 83 -34.61 -22.23 -11.05
CA VAL A 83 -33.20 -22.52 -11.43
C VAL A 83 -32.89 -24.00 -11.21
N SER A 84 -33.41 -24.59 -10.13
CA SER A 84 -33.21 -26.00 -9.76
C SER A 84 -33.72 -27.00 -10.82
N LEU A 85 -34.62 -26.56 -11.72
CA LEU A 85 -35.20 -27.39 -12.78
C LEU A 85 -34.34 -27.45 -14.06
N ASN A 86 -33.18 -26.78 -14.08
CA ASN A 86 -32.18 -26.85 -15.17
C ASN A 86 -32.78 -26.63 -16.58
N GLY A 87 -33.67 -25.65 -16.73
CA GLY A 87 -34.23 -25.26 -18.04
C GLY A 87 -35.33 -26.17 -18.60
N LYS A 88 -35.66 -27.29 -17.94
CA LYS A 88 -36.67 -28.25 -18.41
C LYS A 88 -38.08 -27.68 -18.61
N PRO A 89 -38.62 -26.79 -17.74
CA PRO A 89 -39.99 -26.29 -17.92
C PRO A 89 -40.08 -25.11 -18.91
N PHE A 90 -38.96 -24.66 -19.49
CA PHE A 90 -38.89 -23.41 -20.27
C PHE A 90 -38.60 -23.67 -21.75
N GLN A 91 -39.51 -23.21 -22.61
CA GLN A 91 -39.33 -23.17 -24.06
C GLN A 91 -39.23 -21.72 -24.55
N THR A 92 -38.00 -21.25 -24.78
CA THR A 92 -37.71 -19.88 -25.25
C THR A 92 -37.96 -19.74 -26.76
N PHE A 93 -38.55 -18.61 -27.18
CA PHE A 93 -38.80 -18.28 -28.59
C PHE A 93 -37.86 -17.21 -29.17
N VAL A 94 -37.06 -16.57 -28.32
CA VAL A 94 -36.19 -15.42 -28.65
C VAL A 94 -34.72 -15.71 -28.38
N LYS A 95 -33.82 -14.90 -28.94
CA LYS A 95 -32.36 -14.95 -28.73
C LYS A 95 -31.85 -13.62 -28.16
N GLU A 96 -30.68 -13.67 -27.51
CA GLU A 96 -30.02 -12.46 -27.01
C GLU A 96 -29.77 -11.45 -28.13
N ASN A 97 -29.96 -10.17 -27.82
CA ASN A 97 -29.94 -9.02 -28.71
C ASN A 97 -31.14 -8.83 -29.66
N ASP A 98 -32.17 -9.68 -29.61
CA ASP A 98 -33.39 -9.46 -30.39
C ASP A 98 -34.14 -8.17 -29.97
N GLU A 99 -34.71 -7.45 -30.93
CA GLU A 99 -35.67 -6.37 -30.69
C GLU A 99 -37.09 -6.95 -30.53
N LEU A 100 -37.74 -6.67 -29.41
CA LEU A 100 -39.05 -7.22 -29.05
C LEU A 100 -40.14 -6.14 -29.02
N ARG A 101 -41.38 -6.55 -29.32
CA ARG A 101 -42.61 -5.74 -29.20
C ARG A 101 -43.63 -6.46 -28.32
N LEU A 102 -44.68 -5.77 -27.89
CA LEU A 102 -45.71 -6.32 -26.98
C LEU A 102 -46.31 -7.67 -27.42
N GLU A 103 -46.42 -7.90 -28.73
CA GLU A 103 -46.98 -9.13 -29.31
C GLU A 103 -45.95 -10.25 -29.47
N THR A 104 -44.68 -10.00 -29.14
CA THR A 104 -43.60 -10.98 -29.30
C THR A 104 -43.60 -11.95 -28.11
N PRO A 105 -43.81 -13.26 -28.33
CA PRO A 105 -43.68 -14.27 -27.27
C PRO A 105 -42.19 -14.45 -26.91
N ILE A 106 -41.88 -14.46 -25.62
CA ILE A 106 -40.52 -14.63 -25.08
C ILE A 106 -40.29 -16.09 -24.72
N VAL A 107 -41.18 -16.66 -23.90
CA VAL A 107 -41.01 -18.00 -23.34
C VAL A 107 -42.35 -18.64 -22.99
N LYS A 108 -42.48 -19.94 -23.27
CA LYS A 108 -43.56 -20.78 -22.78
C LYS A 108 -43.09 -21.59 -21.58
N ILE A 109 -43.93 -21.65 -20.54
CA ILE A 109 -43.64 -22.31 -19.26
C ILE A 109 -44.55 -23.53 -19.06
N ASN A 110 -44.04 -24.59 -18.45
CA ASN A 110 -44.85 -25.73 -18.00
C ASN A 110 -45.22 -25.54 -16.52
N ARG A 111 -46.39 -24.96 -16.27
CA ARG A 111 -46.86 -24.63 -14.90
C ARG A 111 -47.11 -25.85 -14.04
N ASP A 112 -47.62 -26.92 -14.63
CA ASP A 112 -47.88 -28.18 -13.92
C ASP A 112 -46.57 -28.82 -13.44
N MET A 113 -45.51 -28.75 -14.24
CA MET A 113 -44.18 -29.22 -13.84
C MET A 113 -43.61 -28.41 -12.67
N ILE A 114 -43.77 -27.08 -12.67
CA ILE A 114 -43.29 -26.21 -11.59
C ILE A 114 -44.06 -26.50 -10.29
N LYS A 115 -45.39 -26.63 -10.36
CA LYS A 115 -46.23 -27.00 -9.21
C LYS A 115 -45.93 -28.42 -8.69
N LYS A 116 -45.67 -29.37 -9.59
CA LYS A 116 -45.34 -30.77 -9.22
C LYS A 116 -44.04 -30.87 -8.40
N HIS A 117 -43.11 -29.94 -8.59
CA HIS A 117 -41.88 -29.84 -7.80
C HIS A 117 -42.03 -28.93 -6.56
N ASN A 118 -43.26 -28.55 -6.20
CA ASN A 118 -43.60 -27.71 -5.05
C ASN A 118 -42.93 -26.32 -5.05
N LEU A 119 -42.67 -25.77 -6.24
CA LEU A 119 -42.05 -24.46 -6.43
C LEU A 119 -43.10 -23.37 -6.66
N ASN A 120 -42.78 -22.15 -6.23
CA ASN A 120 -43.69 -21.00 -6.36
C ASN A 120 -43.66 -20.45 -7.79
N LEU A 121 -44.84 -20.27 -8.40
CA LEU A 121 -45.01 -19.71 -9.75
C LEU A 121 -44.92 -18.19 -9.81
N ALA A 122 -44.86 -17.51 -8.66
CA ALA A 122 -44.70 -16.07 -8.59
C ALA A 122 -43.48 -15.62 -9.39
N THR A 123 -43.72 -14.67 -10.30
CA THR A 123 -42.75 -14.21 -11.29
C THR A 123 -42.42 -12.73 -11.04
N PRO A 124 -41.32 -12.42 -10.35
CA PRO A 124 -40.84 -11.05 -10.19
C PRO A 124 -40.55 -10.34 -11.52
N ILE A 125 -40.98 -9.09 -11.60
CA ILE A 125 -40.65 -8.12 -12.64
C ILE A 125 -40.03 -6.91 -11.92
N VAL A 126 -38.71 -6.80 -11.96
CA VAL A 126 -37.95 -5.82 -11.17
C VAL A 126 -37.03 -4.97 -12.04
N MET A 127 -36.88 -3.71 -11.68
CA MET A 127 -35.96 -2.77 -12.32
C MET A 127 -34.64 -2.72 -11.56
N ASP A 128 -33.53 -2.99 -12.25
CA ASP A 128 -32.20 -2.94 -11.64
C ASP A 128 -31.80 -1.48 -11.33
N LEU A 129 -31.69 -1.14 -10.05
CA LEU A 129 -31.35 0.21 -9.57
C LEU A 129 -29.89 0.62 -9.87
N ASN A 130 -28.96 -0.34 -9.99
CA ASN A 130 -27.56 -0.04 -10.28
C ASN A 130 -27.36 0.31 -11.75
N GLU A 131 -28.12 -0.36 -12.62
CA GLU A 131 -28.01 -0.20 -14.08
C GLU A 131 -29.04 0.78 -14.67
N SER A 132 -30.12 1.11 -13.95
CA SER A 132 -31.19 2.03 -14.38
C SER A 132 -31.22 3.34 -13.59
N LYS A 133 -30.05 3.97 -13.38
CA LYS A 133 -29.93 5.20 -12.58
C LYS A 133 -30.83 6.33 -13.10
N GLY A 134 -31.64 6.89 -12.21
CA GLY A 134 -32.55 8.01 -12.50
C GLY A 134 -33.98 7.59 -12.84
N TRP A 135 -34.27 6.29 -12.92
CA TRP A 135 -35.62 5.74 -13.06
C TRP A 135 -36.19 5.32 -11.71
N THR A 136 -37.49 5.56 -11.48
CA THR A 136 -38.25 5.05 -10.33
C THR A 136 -39.38 4.15 -10.81
N PHE A 137 -39.68 3.07 -10.07
CA PHE A 137 -40.76 2.15 -10.40
C PHE A 137 -42.05 2.54 -9.68
N ASN A 138 -43.15 2.72 -10.42
CA ASN A 138 -44.46 3.01 -9.87
C ASN A 138 -45.48 1.96 -10.32
N LEU A 139 -46.06 1.22 -9.36
CA LEU A 139 -47.10 0.23 -9.65
C LEU A 139 -48.43 0.94 -9.90
N LEU A 140 -49.02 0.72 -11.08
CA LEU A 140 -50.28 1.38 -11.49
C LEU A 140 -51.51 0.52 -11.18
N LYS A 141 -51.39 -0.80 -11.29
CA LYS A 141 -52.51 -1.73 -11.12
C LYS A 141 -52.05 -3.02 -10.42
N ALA A 142 -52.74 -3.38 -9.34
CA ALA A 142 -52.64 -4.67 -8.67
C ALA A 142 -53.97 -5.44 -8.82
N GLY A 143 -53.91 -6.76 -8.67
CA GLY A 143 -55.06 -7.67 -8.88
C GLY A 143 -55.03 -8.38 -10.23
N PHE A 144 -56.19 -8.85 -10.70
CA PHE A 144 -56.30 -9.58 -11.96
C PHE A 144 -56.01 -8.67 -13.16
N VAL A 145 -55.09 -9.12 -14.01
CA VAL A 145 -54.69 -8.44 -15.24
C VAL A 145 -54.66 -9.43 -16.40
N LYS A 146 -55.01 -8.93 -17.59
CA LYS A 146 -54.77 -9.64 -18.86
C LYS A 146 -53.44 -9.23 -19.47
N GLN A 147 -52.85 -10.11 -20.27
CA GLN A 147 -51.65 -9.82 -21.07
C GLN A 147 -51.89 -8.55 -21.91
N GLY A 148 -50.92 -7.65 -21.91
CA GLY A 148 -51.02 -6.36 -22.60
C GLY A 148 -51.76 -5.25 -21.83
N GLU A 149 -52.23 -5.48 -20.61
CA GLU A 149 -52.70 -4.40 -19.72
C GLU A 149 -51.55 -3.64 -19.06
N LYS A 150 -51.73 -2.35 -18.74
CA LYS A 150 -50.71 -1.55 -18.06
C LYS A 150 -50.64 -1.93 -16.59
N ILE A 151 -49.46 -2.34 -16.13
CA ILE A 151 -49.26 -2.77 -14.74
C ILE A 151 -48.40 -1.79 -13.93
N ALA A 152 -47.42 -1.15 -14.56
CA ALA A 152 -46.53 -0.19 -13.90
C ALA A 152 -46.01 0.88 -14.87
N GLU A 153 -45.46 1.95 -14.34
CA GLU A 153 -44.69 2.95 -15.10
C GLU A 153 -43.32 3.17 -14.47
N LEU A 154 -42.32 3.40 -15.31
CA LEU A 154 -41.02 3.91 -14.91
C LEU A 154 -40.97 5.40 -15.20
N ILE A 155 -40.60 6.19 -14.18
CA ILE A 155 -40.50 7.64 -14.31
C ILE A 155 -39.02 8.04 -14.23
N TYR A 156 -38.54 8.74 -15.24
CA TYR A 156 -37.20 9.31 -15.25
C TYR A 156 -37.19 10.69 -14.60
N ASP A 157 -36.38 10.86 -13.55
CA ASP A 157 -36.17 12.16 -12.90
C ASP A 157 -34.73 12.66 -13.16
N GLU A 158 -34.59 13.71 -13.98
CA GLU A 158 -33.31 14.36 -14.27
C GLU A 158 -32.60 14.86 -12.99
N LYS A 159 -33.34 15.08 -11.89
CA LYS A 159 -32.75 15.49 -10.61
C LYS A 159 -31.90 14.40 -9.95
N PHE A 160 -31.98 13.13 -10.37
CA PHE A 160 -31.14 12.04 -9.84
C PHE A 160 -29.71 12.03 -10.40
N ILE A 161 -29.43 12.78 -11.49
CA ILE A 161 -28.07 12.94 -12.04
C ILE A 161 -27.30 14.07 -11.35
N LYS A 162 -28.00 15.04 -10.75
CA LYS A 162 -27.39 15.82 -9.68
C LYS A 162 -27.42 14.93 -8.44
N PRO A 163 -26.29 14.69 -7.74
CA PRO A 163 -26.45 14.35 -6.34
C PRO A 163 -27.30 15.49 -5.77
N THR A 164 -28.43 15.18 -5.15
CA THR A 164 -29.01 16.13 -4.21
C THR A 164 -27.90 16.36 -3.21
N ILE A 165 -27.19 17.48 -3.36
CA ILE A 165 -26.25 18.03 -2.39
C ILE A 165 -27.13 18.48 -1.22
N LYS A 166 -27.73 17.51 -0.53
CA LYS A 166 -28.24 17.69 0.80
C LYS A 166 -27.07 17.39 1.72
N PRO A 167 -26.80 18.25 2.71
CA PRO A 167 -25.72 18.03 3.65
C PRO A 167 -25.88 16.65 4.28
N LYS A 168 -24.91 15.77 4.04
CA LYS A 168 -24.74 14.55 4.83
C LYS A 168 -24.10 15.00 6.14
N SER A 169 -24.91 15.50 7.07
CA SER A 169 -24.49 15.52 8.47
C SER A 169 -24.22 14.06 8.85
N ILE A 170 -22.95 13.66 8.89
CA ILE A 170 -22.51 12.29 9.15
C ILE A 170 -23.05 11.82 10.51
N PHE A 171 -23.33 12.77 11.42
CA PHE A 171 -23.89 12.50 12.73
C PHE A 171 -25.02 13.48 13.06
N LYS A 172 -26.16 12.95 13.52
CA LYS A 172 -27.21 13.72 14.20
C LYS A 172 -27.30 13.22 15.64
N PHE A 173 -26.69 13.96 16.55
CA PHE A 173 -26.77 13.68 17.98
C PHE A 173 -27.90 14.48 18.61
N ASN A 174 -28.70 13.81 19.46
CA ASN A 174 -29.68 14.44 20.34
C ASN A 174 -29.09 14.56 21.74
N LEU A 175 -29.29 15.71 22.41
CA LEU A 175 -28.78 15.98 23.75
C LEU A 175 -29.22 14.92 24.78
N LYS A 176 -30.50 14.55 24.83
CA LYS A 176 -31.03 13.59 25.82
C LYS A 176 -30.36 12.21 25.68
N GLU A 177 -30.28 11.72 24.45
CA GLU A 177 -29.71 10.41 24.14
C GLU A 177 -28.18 10.38 24.33
N SER A 178 -27.51 11.47 23.94
CA SER A 178 -26.06 11.63 24.09
C SER A 178 -25.65 11.74 25.56
N MET A 179 -26.47 12.36 26.41
CA MET A 179 -26.21 12.42 27.86
C MET A 179 -26.37 11.06 28.55
N ALA A 180 -27.28 10.21 28.08
CA ALA A 180 -27.48 8.86 28.61
C ALA A 180 -26.35 7.90 28.20
N ASN A 181 -26.02 7.88 26.91
CA ASN A 181 -25.15 6.86 26.33
C ASN A 181 -23.71 7.32 26.10
N GLY A 182 -23.42 8.62 26.24
CA GLY A 182 -22.18 9.21 25.76
C GLY A 182 -22.15 9.31 24.23
N ILE A 183 -21.23 10.11 23.69
CA ILE A 183 -20.99 10.21 22.25
C ILE A 183 -19.78 9.35 21.91
N PHE A 184 -20.01 8.34 21.08
CA PHE A 184 -18.97 7.47 20.53
C PHE A 184 -19.01 7.56 19.01
N ILE A 185 -17.90 7.99 18.41
CA ILE A 185 -17.77 8.11 16.96
C ILE A 185 -16.94 6.93 16.48
N LYS A 186 -17.57 6.04 15.70
CA LYS A 186 -16.89 4.90 15.07
C LYS A 186 -16.06 5.39 13.89
N ASN A 187 -14.82 4.93 13.79
CA ASN A 187 -13.98 5.23 12.63
C ASN A 187 -14.44 4.43 11.39
N ARG A 188 -14.14 4.89 10.16
CA ARG A 188 -14.45 4.20 8.89
C ARG A 188 -14.04 2.72 8.91
N ASP A 189 -12.84 2.45 9.40
CA ASP A 189 -12.29 1.09 9.43
C ASP A 189 -13.02 0.21 10.47
N GLU A 190 -13.46 0.80 11.59
CA GLU A 190 -14.25 0.12 12.62
C GLU A 190 -15.67 -0.17 12.14
N GLU A 191 -16.26 0.73 11.37
CA GLU A 191 -17.58 0.54 10.78
C GLU A 191 -17.56 -0.62 9.78
N ILE A 192 -16.59 -0.62 8.85
CA ILE A 192 -16.42 -1.72 7.89
C ILE A 192 -16.13 -3.04 8.61
N ALA A 193 -15.23 -3.01 9.60
CA ALA A 193 -14.90 -4.19 10.39
C ALA A 193 -16.10 -4.72 11.17
N SER A 194 -16.92 -3.84 11.75
CA SER A 194 -18.14 -4.24 12.48
C SER A 194 -19.16 -4.91 11.58
N ARG A 195 -19.30 -4.45 10.32
CA ARG A 195 -20.17 -5.08 9.33
C ARG A 195 -19.68 -6.47 8.96
N ILE A 196 -18.37 -6.64 8.73
CA ILE A 196 -17.76 -7.96 8.48
C ILE A 196 -17.94 -8.89 9.70
N TYR A 197 -17.71 -8.37 10.91
CA TYR A 197 -17.84 -9.12 12.15
C TYR A 197 -19.28 -9.61 12.40
N ASN A 198 -20.27 -8.76 12.15
CA ASN A 198 -21.68 -9.10 12.31
C ASN A 198 -22.13 -10.14 11.27
N ALA A 199 -21.70 -9.99 10.02
CA ALA A 199 -22.04 -10.91 8.93
C ALA A 199 -21.40 -12.30 9.08
N ILE A 200 -20.40 -12.45 9.95
CA ILE A 200 -19.72 -13.71 10.25
C ILE A 200 -20.34 -14.43 11.46
N GLY A 201 -21.29 -13.80 12.18
CA GLY A 201 -21.98 -14.42 13.31
C GLY A 201 -21.37 -14.12 14.69
N THR A 202 -20.63 -13.01 14.82
CA THR A 202 -20.06 -12.50 16.09
C THR A 202 -19.15 -13.50 16.84
N LYS A 203 -18.83 -13.27 18.13
CA LYS A 203 -17.88 -14.08 18.93
C LYS A 203 -18.28 -15.56 19.06
N SER A 204 -19.55 -15.89 18.86
CA SER A 204 -20.03 -17.28 18.92
C SER A 204 -19.52 -18.13 17.74
N ASN A 205 -19.30 -17.55 16.56
CA ASN A 205 -19.13 -18.32 15.32
C ASN A 205 -17.70 -18.42 14.77
N TYR A 206 -16.74 -17.68 15.31
CA TYR A 206 -15.33 -17.82 14.91
C TYR A 206 -14.45 -18.16 16.11
N GLU A 207 -13.41 -18.96 15.86
CA GLU A 207 -12.43 -19.37 16.86
C GLU A 207 -11.26 -18.38 16.92
N LYS A 208 -10.83 -17.90 15.73
CA LYS A 208 -9.70 -16.98 15.58
C LYS A 208 -9.85 -16.18 14.29
N TYR A 209 -9.31 -14.96 14.29
CA TYR A 209 -9.20 -14.14 13.10
C TYR A 209 -7.78 -13.57 12.98
N TYR A 210 -7.34 -13.37 11.74
CA TYR A 210 -6.05 -12.79 11.43
C TYR A 210 -6.08 -12.27 10.00
N ASN A 211 -5.01 -11.65 9.51
CA ASN A 211 -4.97 -11.11 8.18
C ASN A 211 -3.64 -11.43 7.50
N CYS A 212 -3.63 -11.52 6.19
CA CYS A 212 -2.42 -11.49 5.39
C CYS A 212 -2.26 -10.14 4.70
N VAL A 213 -1.34 -10.02 3.74
CA VAL A 213 -1.09 -8.74 3.04
C VAL A 213 -2.34 -8.24 2.30
N THR A 214 -3.23 -9.14 1.87
CA THR A 214 -4.40 -8.80 1.03
C THR A 214 -5.73 -9.42 1.48
N ARG A 215 -5.77 -10.24 2.54
CA ARG A 215 -7.02 -10.89 2.99
C ARG A 215 -7.17 -10.85 4.50
N LEU A 216 -8.38 -10.58 4.98
CA LEU A 216 -8.80 -10.80 6.37
C LEU A 216 -9.37 -12.23 6.46
N ARG A 217 -8.98 -13.01 7.46
CA ARG A 217 -9.28 -14.44 7.56
C ARG A 217 -9.89 -14.76 8.91
N PHE A 218 -10.88 -15.64 8.89
CA PHE A 218 -11.58 -16.13 10.07
C PHE A 218 -11.56 -17.66 10.04
N ILE A 219 -11.34 -18.30 11.17
CA ILE A 219 -11.54 -19.74 11.32
C ILE A 219 -12.88 -19.94 11.98
N ILE A 220 -13.78 -20.52 11.20
CA ILE A 220 -15.22 -20.53 11.42
C ILE A 220 -15.65 -21.86 12.00
N LYS A 221 -16.51 -21.81 13.00
CA LYS A 221 -17.10 -23.01 13.62
C LYS A 221 -18.26 -23.54 12.78
N ASP A 222 -19.18 -22.66 12.38
CA ASP A 222 -20.35 -23.01 11.58
C ASP A 222 -20.46 -22.13 10.33
N LYS A 223 -20.43 -22.78 9.17
CA LYS A 223 -20.53 -22.10 7.87
C LYS A 223 -21.93 -21.54 7.61
N SER A 224 -22.98 -22.14 8.18
CA SER A 224 -24.37 -21.76 7.91
C SER A 224 -24.72 -20.37 8.44
N LEU A 225 -24.00 -19.90 9.45
CA LEU A 225 -24.19 -18.60 10.09
C LEU A 225 -23.51 -17.42 9.34
N ILE A 226 -22.78 -17.69 8.26
CA ILE A 226 -22.08 -16.65 7.49
C ILE A 226 -22.96 -16.11 6.36
N LYS A 227 -23.15 -14.80 6.37
CA LYS A 227 -23.86 -14.07 5.32
C LYS A 227 -22.88 -13.58 4.25
N GLU A 228 -22.42 -14.47 3.37
CA GLU A 228 -21.43 -14.14 2.34
C GLU A 228 -21.86 -13.01 1.39
N GLU A 229 -23.15 -12.97 1.04
CA GLU A 229 -23.77 -11.95 0.22
C GLU A 229 -23.61 -10.53 0.82
N GLU A 230 -23.80 -10.39 2.14
CA GLU A 230 -23.63 -9.10 2.83
C GLU A 230 -22.16 -8.63 2.82
N ILE A 231 -21.21 -9.57 2.89
CA ILE A 231 -19.78 -9.25 2.92
C ILE A 231 -19.29 -8.83 1.53
N LYS A 232 -19.82 -9.43 0.45
CA LYS A 232 -19.51 -9.01 -0.94
C LYS A 232 -19.99 -7.58 -1.26
N LYS A 233 -21.05 -7.10 -0.61
CA LYS A 233 -21.61 -5.75 -0.81
C LYS A 233 -20.78 -4.63 -0.18
N ILE A 234 -19.74 -4.95 0.57
CA ILE A 234 -18.86 -3.96 1.18
C ILE A 234 -17.84 -3.50 0.11
N ASP A 235 -17.84 -2.21 -0.23
CA ASP A 235 -17.02 -1.60 -1.31
C ASP A 235 -15.54 -2.01 -1.35
N ILE A 236 -14.95 -2.33 -0.19
CA ILE A 236 -13.53 -2.68 -0.08
C ILE A 236 -13.26 -4.18 -0.29
N VAL A 237 -14.31 -5.02 -0.26
CA VAL A 237 -14.21 -6.48 -0.40
C VAL A 237 -14.16 -6.82 -1.89
N LYS A 238 -12.99 -7.29 -2.33
CA LYS A 238 -12.70 -7.69 -3.70
C LYS A 238 -13.09 -9.14 -4.01
N GLY A 239 -13.45 -9.92 -2.99
CA GLY A 239 -13.87 -11.31 -3.15
C GLY A 239 -13.82 -12.10 -1.86
N LEU A 240 -14.36 -13.32 -1.90
CA LEU A 240 -14.37 -14.27 -0.78
C LEU A 240 -13.71 -15.58 -1.20
N LYS A 241 -13.05 -16.26 -0.28
CA LYS A 241 -12.45 -17.57 -0.54
C LYS A 241 -12.52 -18.47 0.70
N TRP A 242 -12.91 -19.71 0.50
CA TRP A 242 -12.82 -20.76 1.52
C TRP A 242 -11.54 -21.58 1.38
N ASN A 243 -11.01 -22.00 2.53
CA ASN A 243 -9.95 -22.99 2.63
C ASN A 243 -10.21 -23.91 3.83
N GLY A 244 -11.02 -24.94 3.63
CA GLY A 244 -11.50 -25.80 4.73
C GLY A 244 -12.48 -25.07 5.65
N ALA A 245 -12.13 -24.96 6.93
CA ALA A 245 -12.86 -24.19 7.95
C ALA A 245 -12.47 -22.69 7.98
N GLU A 246 -11.50 -22.28 7.17
CA GLU A 246 -11.07 -20.89 7.08
C GLU A 246 -11.82 -20.11 6.01
N PHE A 247 -12.49 -19.04 6.43
CA PHE A 247 -13.16 -18.06 5.57
C PHE A 247 -12.25 -16.85 5.33
N GLN A 248 -11.97 -16.52 4.08
CA GLN A 248 -11.08 -15.42 3.70
C GLN A 248 -11.85 -14.32 2.96
N VAL A 249 -11.85 -13.12 3.53
CA VAL A 249 -12.35 -11.89 2.91
C VAL A 249 -11.19 -11.18 2.22
N ILE A 250 -11.21 -11.11 0.89
CA ILE A 250 -10.19 -10.47 0.07
C ILE A 250 -10.49 -8.97 0.04
N ILE A 251 -9.58 -8.14 0.54
CA ILE A 251 -9.78 -6.67 0.67
C ILE A 251 -8.64 -5.91 -0.05
N GLY A 252 -7.41 -6.45 -0.06
CA GLY A 252 -6.23 -5.82 -0.67
C GLY A 252 -5.36 -5.06 0.32
N GLY A 253 -4.60 -4.05 -0.14
CA GLY A 253 -3.57 -3.37 0.68
C GLY A 253 -4.07 -2.55 1.87
N GLU A 254 -5.39 -2.38 2.03
CA GLU A 254 -6.00 -1.75 3.22
C GLU A 254 -6.40 -2.77 4.30
N VAL A 255 -6.14 -4.07 4.09
CA VAL A 255 -6.50 -5.14 5.02
C VAL A 255 -6.02 -4.92 6.46
N GLU A 256 -4.80 -4.42 6.62
CA GLU A 256 -4.23 -4.16 7.93
C GLU A 256 -5.05 -3.11 8.69
N LYS A 257 -5.52 -2.06 7.98
CA LYS A 257 -6.39 -1.02 8.56
C LYS A 257 -7.75 -1.56 8.98
N ILE A 258 -8.35 -2.44 8.16
CA ILE A 258 -9.64 -3.07 8.48
C ILE A 258 -9.49 -4.04 9.65
N LYS A 259 -8.38 -4.77 9.73
CA LYS A 259 -8.10 -5.61 10.89
C LYS A 259 -7.84 -4.77 12.15
N ASP A 260 -7.12 -3.65 12.05
CA ASP A 260 -6.93 -2.73 13.18
C ASP A 260 -8.26 -2.09 13.60
N GLY A 261 -9.15 -1.80 12.64
CA GLY A 261 -10.53 -1.39 12.90
C GLY A 261 -11.33 -2.47 13.62
N LEU A 262 -11.15 -3.74 13.24
CA LEU A 262 -11.75 -4.89 13.93
C LEU A 262 -11.21 -5.03 15.34
N ASP A 263 -9.90 -4.86 15.53
CA ASP A 263 -9.29 -4.89 16.85
C ASP A 263 -9.81 -3.77 17.73
N ARG A 264 -9.90 -2.53 17.24
CA ARG A 264 -10.47 -1.40 18.00
C ARG A 264 -11.94 -1.62 18.32
N TYR A 265 -12.72 -2.14 17.36
CA TYR A 265 -14.12 -2.50 17.57
C TYR A 265 -14.26 -3.59 18.65
N LEU A 266 -13.41 -4.62 18.62
CA LEU A 266 -13.41 -5.69 19.63
C LEU A 266 -12.86 -5.23 20.99
N ILE A 267 -11.87 -4.33 21.01
CA ILE A 267 -11.34 -3.69 22.22
C ILE A 267 -12.42 -2.83 22.89
N SER A 268 -13.29 -2.18 22.12
CA SER A 268 -14.47 -1.48 22.67
C SER A 268 -15.51 -2.43 23.28
N LEU A 269 -15.44 -3.74 22.97
CA LEU A 269 -16.26 -4.80 23.55
C LEU A 269 -15.56 -5.58 24.69
N SER A 270 -14.21 -5.66 24.73
CA SER A 270 -13.29 -5.97 25.87
C SER A 270 -11.90 -6.46 25.39
N LYS A 271 -10.87 -6.32 26.27
CA LYS A 271 -9.39 -6.37 26.07
C LYS A 271 -8.74 -7.54 25.27
N PRO A 272 -7.51 -7.33 24.71
CA PRO A 272 -7.04 -7.87 23.42
C PRO A 272 -6.12 -9.11 23.47
N LYS A 273 -6.00 -9.83 22.33
CA LYS A 273 -4.92 -10.81 22.06
C LYS A 273 -4.44 -10.81 20.59
N GLU A 274 -3.19 -11.24 20.45
CA GLU A 274 -2.22 -11.03 19.36
C GLU A 274 -2.46 -11.73 18.02
N PHE A 275 -1.70 -11.27 17.03
CA PHE A 275 -1.83 -11.49 15.60
C PHE A 275 -0.64 -12.29 15.01
N ILE A 276 -0.89 -13.30 14.16
CA ILE A 276 0.14 -14.14 13.53
C ILE A 276 -0.05 -14.19 12.00
N LEU A 277 1.04 -14.04 11.26
CA LEU A 277 1.10 -13.98 9.80
C LEU A 277 2.07 -15.04 9.25
N ASN A 278 1.58 -15.96 8.41
CA ASN A 278 2.40 -16.93 7.67
C ASN A 278 2.30 -16.64 6.16
N HIS A 279 3.43 -16.31 5.52
CA HIS A 279 3.57 -16.26 4.07
C HIS A 279 4.63 -17.27 3.60
N LYS A 280 4.23 -18.25 2.78
CA LYS A 280 5.15 -19.02 1.92
C LYS A 280 5.53 -18.16 0.71
N THR A 281 6.83 -17.98 0.48
CA THR A 281 7.39 -17.25 -0.67
C THR A 281 8.18 -18.19 -1.59
N GLU A 282 7.88 -18.11 -2.89
CA GLU A 282 8.63 -18.77 -3.98
C GLU A 282 10.04 -18.20 -4.13
N ARG A 283 10.97 -19.03 -4.64
CA ARG A 283 12.38 -18.68 -4.83
C ARG A 283 12.55 -17.53 -5.85
N GLN A 284 13.04 -16.39 -5.37
CA GLN A 284 13.36 -15.22 -6.20
C GLN A 284 14.88 -15.08 -6.45
N ASN A 285 15.26 -14.43 -7.55
CA ASN A 285 16.66 -14.04 -7.81
C ASN A 285 17.27 -13.29 -6.62
N PHE A 286 18.53 -13.55 -6.28
CA PHE A 286 19.25 -12.99 -5.12
C PHE A 286 19.04 -11.48 -4.92
N SER A 287 19.24 -10.66 -5.97
CA SER A 287 19.01 -9.20 -5.90
C SER A 287 17.57 -8.81 -5.51
N LYS A 288 16.56 -9.54 -6.00
CA LYS A 288 15.15 -9.28 -5.64
C LYS A 288 14.77 -9.85 -4.28
N SER A 289 15.35 -11.00 -3.93
CA SER A 289 15.20 -11.59 -2.60
C SER A 289 15.75 -10.64 -1.54
N LEU A 290 16.93 -10.05 -1.80
CA LEU A 290 17.54 -9.04 -0.95
C LEU A 290 16.66 -7.78 -0.85
N LEU A 291 16.20 -7.24 -1.98
CA LEU A 291 15.29 -6.09 -1.99
C LEU A 291 13.98 -6.34 -1.23
N ASN A 292 13.41 -7.54 -1.32
CA ASN A 292 12.18 -7.88 -0.60
C ASN A 292 12.42 -8.10 0.89
N LEU A 293 13.55 -8.69 1.25
CA LEU A 293 14.00 -8.84 2.63
C LEU A 293 14.16 -7.46 3.27
N ILE A 294 14.87 -6.55 2.58
CA ILE A 294 15.08 -5.18 3.03
C ILE A 294 13.74 -4.46 3.18
N LYS A 295 12.84 -4.56 2.20
CA LYS A 295 11.49 -3.98 2.30
C LYS A 295 10.69 -4.53 3.47
N GLY A 296 10.73 -5.84 3.70
CA GLY A 296 10.00 -6.50 4.78
C GLY A 296 10.48 -6.08 6.17
N ILE A 297 11.78 -5.77 6.31
CA ILE A 297 12.39 -5.40 7.60
C ILE A 297 12.37 -3.88 7.83
N ILE A 298 12.64 -3.08 6.80
CA ILE A 298 12.76 -1.62 6.91
C ILE A 298 11.40 -0.91 6.81
N MET A 299 10.49 -1.34 5.93
CA MET A 299 9.24 -0.59 5.74
C MET A 299 8.42 -0.42 7.02
N PRO A 300 8.28 -1.44 7.89
CA PRO A 300 7.61 -1.27 9.18
C PRO A 300 8.35 -0.32 10.14
N ALA A 301 9.67 -0.13 9.95
CA ALA A 301 10.50 0.78 10.75
C ALA A 301 10.51 2.23 10.22
N ILE A 302 10.00 2.51 9.01
CA ILE A 302 10.03 3.85 8.41
C ILE A 302 9.40 4.94 9.30
N PRO A 303 8.21 4.75 9.93
CA PRO A 303 7.64 5.78 10.80
C PRO A 303 8.56 6.13 11.98
N ALA A 304 9.20 5.13 12.59
CA ALA A 304 10.16 5.33 13.67
C ALA A 304 11.41 6.06 13.16
N LEU A 305 11.97 5.65 12.02
CA LEU A 305 13.13 6.31 11.40
C LEU A 305 12.85 7.79 11.08
N ILE A 306 11.64 8.11 10.57
CA ILE A 306 11.23 9.49 10.33
C ILE A 306 11.13 10.27 11.65
N GLY A 307 10.48 9.69 12.67
CA GLY A 307 10.32 10.34 13.97
C GLY A 307 11.66 10.64 14.66
N VAL A 308 12.52 9.63 14.78
CA VAL A 308 13.88 9.76 15.34
C VAL A 308 14.71 10.74 14.52
N GLY A 309 14.51 10.74 13.20
CA GLY A 309 15.19 11.65 12.31
C GLY A 309 14.84 13.11 12.49
N LEU A 310 13.55 13.41 12.59
CA LEU A 310 13.06 14.75 12.88
C LEU A 310 13.51 15.23 14.25
N LEU A 311 13.57 14.35 15.26
CA LEU A 311 14.11 14.68 16.59
C LEU A 311 15.59 15.04 16.54
N ASN A 312 16.41 14.29 15.78
CA ASN A 312 17.82 14.63 15.54
C ASN A 312 17.98 15.95 14.81
N ALA A 313 17.10 16.26 13.85
CA ALA A 313 17.10 17.57 13.20
C ALA A 313 16.73 18.71 14.15
N ILE A 314 15.74 18.52 15.02
CA ILE A 314 15.37 19.50 16.04
C ILE A 314 16.54 19.72 17.00
N ALA A 315 17.17 18.65 17.50
CA ALA A 315 18.34 18.74 18.35
C ALA A 315 19.48 19.53 17.67
N ALA A 316 19.74 19.26 16.39
CA ALA A 316 20.71 19.99 15.60
C ALA A 316 20.38 21.49 15.48
N ILE A 317 19.11 21.85 15.26
CA ILE A 317 18.66 23.24 15.21
C ILE A 317 18.83 23.92 16.56
N LEU A 318 18.50 23.25 17.66
CA LEU A 318 18.64 23.81 19.01
C LEU A 318 20.10 24.00 19.41
N GLN A 319 20.98 23.05 19.07
CA GLN A 319 22.43 23.17 19.21
C GLN A 319 22.94 24.37 18.41
N GLN A 320 22.44 24.52 17.18
CA GLN A 320 22.82 25.63 16.32
C GLN A 320 22.35 26.99 16.84
N ALA A 321 21.15 27.05 17.42
CA ALA A 321 20.62 28.25 18.06
C ALA A 321 21.35 28.59 19.38
N ARG A 322 22.35 27.78 19.77
CA ARG A 322 23.06 27.86 21.06
C ARG A 322 22.12 27.78 22.27
N LEU A 323 20.96 27.15 22.09
CA LEU A 323 19.98 26.89 23.15
C LEU A 323 20.34 25.65 23.97
N ILE A 324 21.09 24.73 23.37
CA ILE A 324 21.64 23.53 24.01
C ILE A 324 23.08 23.32 23.56
N GLU A 325 23.86 22.61 24.36
CA GLU A 325 25.29 22.38 24.13
C GLU A 325 25.54 21.14 23.24
N ASN A 326 26.71 21.09 22.62
CA ASN A 326 27.17 19.88 21.92
C ASN A 326 27.72 18.89 22.94
N VAL A 327 27.02 17.77 23.13
CA VAL A 327 27.45 16.70 24.03
C VAL A 327 28.65 15.96 23.42
N SER A 328 29.81 16.04 24.09
CA SER A 328 30.97 15.21 23.77
C SER A 328 30.79 13.81 24.37
N PRO A 329 31.16 12.73 23.66
CA PRO A 329 31.18 11.38 24.23
C PRO A 329 32.23 11.19 25.35
N SER A 330 33.23 12.08 25.45
CA SER A 330 34.31 11.99 26.45
C SER A 330 34.05 12.81 27.71
N SER A 331 33.07 13.71 27.71
CA SER A 331 32.74 14.55 28.86
C SER A 331 31.77 13.85 29.80
N ASN A 332 31.82 14.22 31.08
CA ASN A 332 30.86 13.74 32.06
C ASN A 332 29.47 14.25 31.68
N PHE A 333 28.53 13.34 31.34
CA PHE A 333 27.19 13.73 30.91
C PHE A 333 26.48 14.61 31.94
N ALA A 334 26.79 14.44 33.23
CA ALA A 334 26.25 15.23 34.33
C ALA A 334 26.67 16.71 34.31
N SER A 335 27.73 17.09 33.57
CA SER A 335 28.20 18.48 33.50
C SER A 335 27.37 19.37 32.56
N TYR A 336 26.50 18.77 31.73
CA TYR A 336 25.65 19.51 30.80
C TYR A 336 24.36 20.00 31.46
N THR A 337 23.80 21.07 30.90
CA THR A 337 22.46 21.54 31.27
C THR A 337 21.39 20.44 31.11
N LEU A 338 20.39 20.41 32.00
CA LEU A 338 19.28 19.43 31.95
C LEU A 338 18.58 19.42 30.57
N ALA A 339 18.40 20.59 29.97
CA ALA A 339 17.83 20.72 28.63
C ALA A 339 18.67 20.00 27.57
N THR A 340 19.99 20.18 27.60
CA THR A 340 20.92 19.49 26.70
C THR A 340 20.88 17.98 26.90
N GLN A 341 20.89 17.52 28.16
CA GLN A 341 20.81 16.11 28.49
C GLN A 341 19.52 15.46 27.95
N LEU A 342 18.36 16.09 28.21
CA LEU A 342 17.07 15.58 27.75
C LEU A 342 16.97 15.54 26.23
N VAL A 343 17.36 16.61 25.54
CA VAL A 343 17.30 16.65 24.06
C VAL A 343 18.26 15.62 23.47
N TYR A 344 19.46 15.47 24.02
CA TYR A 344 20.43 14.46 23.58
C TYR A 344 19.88 13.03 23.75
N LEU A 345 19.25 12.73 24.88
CA LEU A 345 18.64 11.41 25.13
C LEU A 345 17.46 11.13 24.18
N ILE A 346 16.59 12.12 23.97
CA ILE A 346 15.41 11.99 23.10
C ILE A 346 15.81 11.82 21.63
N ALA A 347 16.79 12.60 21.16
CA ALA A 347 17.22 12.58 19.77
C ALA A 347 18.20 11.43 19.46
N GLY A 348 19.22 11.24 20.30
CA GLY A 348 20.29 10.29 20.08
C GLY A 348 20.00 8.87 20.57
N GLY A 349 19.22 8.73 21.64
CA GLY A 349 18.95 7.44 22.28
C GLY A 349 18.26 6.45 21.34
N ALA A 350 17.27 6.90 20.57
CA ALA A 350 16.51 6.02 19.69
C ALA A 350 17.35 5.47 18.52
N THR A 351 18.31 6.25 18.00
CA THR A 351 19.21 5.79 16.91
C THR A 351 20.14 4.68 17.38
N LEU A 352 20.65 4.78 18.61
CA LEU A 352 21.55 3.78 19.21
C LEU A 352 20.91 2.39 19.33
N PHE A 353 19.60 2.34 19.58
CA PHE A 353 18.86 1.10 19.83
C PHE A 353 18.05 0.59 18.62
N MET A 354 18.28 1.14 17.41
CA MET A 354 17.55 0.73 16.20
C MET A 354 17.70 -0.76 15.84
N GLY A 355 18.78 -1.41 16.27
CA GLY A 355 18.98 -2.86 16.11
C GLY A 355 17.86 -3.71 16.73
N ILE A 356 17.21 -3.21 17.79
CA ILE A 356 16.06 -3.89 18.44
C ILE A 356 14.87 -3.98 17.48
N PHE A 357 14.57 -2.90 16.77
CA PHE A 357 13.49 -2.88 15.79
C PHE A 357 13.79 -3.78 14.60
N PHE A 358 15.03 -3.79 14.13
CA PHE A 358 15.42 -4.63 12.99
C PHE A 358 15.41 -6.12 13.33
N THR A 359 15.86 -6.53 14.51
CA THR A 359 15.79 -7.93 14.96
C THR A 359 14.35 -8.40 15.14
N TYR A 360 13.49 -7.58 15.77
CA TYR A 360 12.06 -7.84 15.85
C TYR A 360 11.42 -8.03 14.46
N ASN A 361 11.65 -7.09 13.54
CA ASN A 361 11.09 -7.15 12.20
C ASN A 361 11.67 -8.30 11.36
N ALA A 362 12.95 -8.63 11.52
CA ALA A 362 13.59 -9.76 10.84
C ALA A 362 12.96 -11.09 11.28
N VAL A 363 12.79 -11.29 12.58
CA VAL A 363 12.17 -12.51 13.12
C VAL A 363 10.71 -12.62 12.69
N LYS A 364 9.98 -11.51 12.74
CA LYS A 364 8.61 -11.42 12.21
C LYS A 364 8.56 -11.74 10.71
N TYR A 365 9.52 -11.25 9.94
CA TYR A 365 9.62 -11.50 8.49
C TYR A 365 9.89 -12.98 8.17
N PHE A 366 10.77 -13.64 8.93
CA PHE A 366 11.08 -15.06 8.75
C PHE A 366 10.03 -16.01 9.36
N GLY A 367 9.02 -15.49 10.06
CA GLY A 367 7.92 -16.26 10.63
C GLY A 367 8.22 -16.90 11.99
N GLY A 368 9.21 -16.38 12.73
CA GLY A 368 9.47 -16.78 14.12
C GLY A 368 8.73 -15.91 15.14
N ASN A 369 8.94 -16.17 16.43
CA ASN A 369 8.32 -15.40 17.51
C ASN A 369 8.95 -13.99 17.64
N PRO A 370 8.22 -12.89 17.32
CA PRO A 370 8.79 -11.54 17.34
C PRO A 370 9.27 -11.10 18.72
N ILE A 371 8.68 -11.62 19.81
CA ILE A 371 9.12 -11.34 21.18
C ILE A 371 10.54 -11.86 21.40
N LEU A 372 10.87 -13.06 20.90
CA LEU A 372 12.25 -13.56 20.95
C LEU A 372 13.20 -12.69 20.11
N GLY A 373 12.71 -12.14 19.00
CA GLY A 373 13.45 -11.14 18.23
C GLY A 373 13.74 -9.87 19.01
N LEU A 374 12.77 -9.36 19.77
CA LEU A 374 12.95 -8.23 20.69
C LEU A 374 13.99 -8.54 21.76
N THR A 375 13.89 -9.72 22.40
CA THR A 375 14.86 -10.18 23.39
C THR A 375 16.26 -10.26 22.80
N MET A 376 16.39 -10.80 21.59
CA MET A 376 17.68 -10.87 20.89
C MET A 376 18.23 -9.49 20.58
N GLY A 377 17.38 -8.55 20.16
CA GLY A 377 17.74 -7.15 19.98
C GLY A 377 18.31 -6.52 21.24
N LEU A 378 17.64 -6.71 22.39
CA LEU A 378 18.08 -6.22 23.70
C LEU A 378 19.45 -6.79 24.10
N ILE A 379 19.71 -8.07 23.80
CA ILE A 379 21.02 -8.70 24.06
C ILE A 379 22.11 -8.02 23.21
N LEU A 380 21.86 -7.81 21.91
CA LEU A 380 22.86 -7.20 21.01
C LEU A 380 23.14 -5.73 21.30
N THR A 381 22.18 -5.03 21.91
CA THR A 381 22.31 -3.61 22.27
C THR A 381 22.40 -3.39 23.78
N ALA A 382 22.75 -4.42 24.56
CA ALA A 382 22.81 -4.31 26.01
C ALA A 382 23.81 -3.22 26.43
N PRO A 383 23.43 -2.27 27.30
CA PRO A 383 24.33 -1.18 27.75
C PRO A 383 25.65 -1.67 28.33
N ILE A 384 25.68 -2.87 28.91
CA ILE A 384 26.90 -3.48 29.46
C ILE A 384 27.97 -3.75 28.39
N ILE A 385 27.57 -3.99 27.14
CA ILE A 385 28.48 -4.16 26.00
C ILE A 385 29.08 -2.80 25.60
N PHE A 386 28.38 -1.71 25.92
CA PHE A 386 28.86 -0.33 25.71
C PHE A 386 29.58 0.26 26.92
N LYS A 387 29.64 -0.44 28.06
CA LYS A 387 30.50 -0.02 29.18
C LYS A 387 31.95 -0.12 28.68
N GLY A 388 32.55 1.06 28.49
CA GLY A 388 33.79 1.15 27.75
C GLY A 388 34.98 0.58 28.51
N VAL A 389 35.98 0.12 27.75
CA VAL A 389 37.36 0.03 28.21
C VAL A 389 37.92 1.46 28.18
N LEU A 390 38.46 1.92 29.31
CA LEU A 390 39.24 3.16 29.34
C LEU A 390 40.56 2.89 28.62
N ASN A 391 40.72 3.46 27.43
CA ASN A 391 41.98 3.41 26.69
C ASN A 391 42.76 4.68 26.97
N VAL A 392 43.97 4.53 27.52
CA VAL A 392 44.92 5.62 27.64
C VAL A 392 45.74 5.63 26.35
N GLY A 393 45.55 6.66 25.52
CA GLY A 393 46.33 6.85 24.30
C GLY A 393 47.81 7.14 24.61
N PRO A 394 48.70 7.08 23.61
CA PRO A 394 50.14 7.38 23.77
C PRO A 394 50.43 8.79 24.30
N THR A 395 49.45 9.69 24.20
CA THR A 395 49.46 11.08 24.64
C THR A 395 48.83 11.29 26.03
N GLY A 396 48.47 10.22 26.74
CA GLY A 396 47.81 10.30 28.06
C GLY A 396 46.30 10.54 28.02
N VAL A 397 45.71 10.60 26.83
CA VAL A 397 44.28 10.87 26.62
C VAL A 397 43.46 9.63 26.97
N ILE A 398 42.53 9.78 27.91
CA ILE A 398 41.62 8.71 28.34
C ILE A 398 40.38 8.73 27.44
N SER A 399 40.21 7.70 26.61
CA SER A 399 39.03 7.52 25.76
C SER A 399 38.22 6.30 26.22
N ALA A 400 36.90 6.46 26.34
CA ALA A 400 36.00 5.34 26.59
C ALA A 400 35.60 4.71 25.24
N SER A 401 36.07 3.50 24.97
CA SER A 401 35.66 2.75 23.78
C SER A 401 34.79 1.55 24.18
N PRO A 402 33.68 1.22 23.48
CA PRO A 402 32.85 0.08 23.82
C PRO A 402 33.66 -1.22 23.97
N TRP A 403 33.19 -2.14 24.82
CA TRP A 403 33.88 -3.42 25.03
C TRP A 403 34.03 -4.14 23.70
N SER A 404 35.27 -4.45 23.30
CA SER A 404 35.51 -5.31 22.14
C SER A 404 36.74 -6.16 22.39
N TYR A 405 36.67 -7.40 21.92
CA TYR A 405 37.76 -8.34 21.90
C TYR A 405 38.28 -8.47 20.47
N THR A 406 39.47 -7.93 20.22
CA THR A 406 40.14 -8.02 18.93
C THR A 406 40.67 -9.43 18.72
N LEU A 407 40.19 -10.10 17.67
CA LEU A 407 40.65 -11.42 17.25
C LEU A 407 41.80 -11.33 16.23
N LEU A 408 41.69 -10.38 15.30
CA LEU A 408 42.69 -10.16 14.26
C LEU A 408 42.84 -8.67 14.02
N SER A 409 44.07 -8.17 14.09
CA SER A 409 44.42 -6.81 13.70
C SER A 409 45.73 -6.79 12.95
N SER A 410 45.87 -5.86 12.00
CA SER A 410 47.15 -5.55 11.38
C SER A 410 47.40 -4.05 11.39
N LYS A 411 48.67 -3.67 11.47
CA LYS A 411 49.07 -2.27 11.33
C LYS A 411 49.40 -2.00 9.87
N ILE A 412 48.63 -1.13 9.22
CA ILE A 412 48.86 -0.71 7.83
C ILE A 412 48.96 0.81 7.82
N ASP A 413 50.06 1.33 7.29
CA ASP A 413 50.36 2.78 7.24
C ASP A 413 50.22 3.49 8.61
N GLY A 414 50.63 2.82 9.69
CA GLY A 414 50.56 3.36 11.05
C GLY A 414 49.20 3.25 11.73
N ILE A 415 48.13 2.87 11.01
CA ILE A 415 46.77 2.69 11.54
C ILE A 415 46.57 1.21 11.92
N ASN A 416 46.06 0.95 13.12
CA ASN A 416 45.68 -0.38 13.56
C ASN A 416 44.31 -0.75 12.97
N TYR A 417 44.30 -1.55 11.90
CA TYR A 417 43.09 -2.13 11.33
C TYR A 417 42.69 -3.35 12.13
N VAL A 418 41.50 -3.30 12.75
CA VAL A 418 40.88 -4.43 13.42
C VAL A 418 40.04 -5.19 12.40
N TRP A 419 40.59 -6.27 11.85
CA TRP A 419 39.95 -7.11 10.83
C TRP A 419 38.85 -7.98 11.42
N MET A 420 39.06 -8.52 12.62
CA MET A 420 38.10 -9.36 13.30
C MET A 420 37.96 -8.90 14.75
N LYS A 421 36.73 -8.62 15.17
CA LYS A 421 36.42 -8.31 16.56
C LYS A 421 35.10 -8.94 17.02
N ILE A 422 35.07 -9.29 18.29
CA ILE A 422 33.83 -9.55 19.04
C ILE A 422 33.50 -8.25 19.77
N GLY A 423 32.28 -7.75 19.65
CA GLY A 423 31.93 -6.49 20.30
C GLY A 423 30.50 -6.05 19.95
N PRO A 424 30.10 -4.84 20.38
CA PRO A 424 28.78 -4.33 20.14
C PRO A 424 28.58 -4.06 18.66
N GLN A 425 27.36 -4.36 18.20
CA GLN A 425 26.93 -4.21 16.82
C GLN A 425 25.64 -3.34 16.76
N PRO A 426 25.67 -2.09 17.27
CA PRO A 426 24.49 -1.26 17.31
C PRO A 426 24.05 -0.91 15.89
N GLY A 427 22.77 -1.12 15.60
CA GLY A 427 22.12 -0.53 14.41
C GLY A 427 22.44 -1.18 13.06
N SER A 428 23.25 -2.24 12.97
CA SER A 428 23.48 -2.94 11.69
C SER A 428 22.25 -3.75 11.28
N ILE A 429 21.64 -3.36 10.16
CA ILE A 429 20.51 -4.06 9.54
C ILE A 429 20.94 -5.47 9.11
N ILE A 430 22.16 -5.63 8.57
CA ILE A 430 22.67 -6.93 8.12
C ILE A 430 22.81 -7.87 9.31
N THR A 431 23.49 -7.43 10.37
CA THR A 431 23.69 -8.24 11.59
C THR A 431 22.35 -8.63 12.19
N SER A 432 21.45 -7.67 12.37
CA SER A 432 20.11 -7.90 12.92
C SER A 432 19.29 -8.89 12.08
N THR A 433 19.42 -8.83 10.76
CA THR A 433 18.74 -9.75 9.83
C THR A 433 19.28 -11.16 9.94
N LEU A 434 20.61 -11.33 9.89
CA LEU A 434 21.26 -12.64 9.93
C LEU A 434 21.01 -13.34 11.26
N VAL A 435 21.13 -12.60 12.37
CA VAL A 435 20.84 -13.11 13.71
C VAL A 435 19.36 -13.47 13.85
N GLY A 436 18.45 -12.63 13.34
CA GLY A 436 17.03 -12.94 13.30
C GLY A 436 16.73 -14.23 12.52
N TYR A 437 17.38 -14.44 11.37
CA TYR A 437 17.25 -15.68 10.59
C TYR A 437 17.71 -16.91 11.38
N ILE A 438 18.88 -16.83 12.03
CA ILE A 438 19.44 -17.91 12.85
C ILE A 438 18.50 -18.22 14.01
N LEU A 439 17.98 -17.19 14.68
CA LEU A 439 17.03 -17.33 15.79
C LEU A 439 15.78 -18.11 15.35
N VAL A 440 15.19 -17.76 14.20
CA VAL A 440 14.01 -18.46 13.67
C VAL A 440 14.32 -19.91 13.30
N LYS A 441 15.50 -20.18 12.73
CA LYS A 441 15.93 -21.55 12.42
C LYS A 441 16.15 -22.39 13.67
N ALA A 442 16.79 -21.83 14.69
CA ALA A 442 16.99 -22.49 15.98
C ALA A 442 15.65 -22.71 16.71
N GLU A 443 14.71 -21.77 16.62
CA GLU A 443 13.36 -21.90 17.17
C GLU A 443 12.60 -23.06 16.50
N PHE A 444 12.58 -23.14 15.16
CA PHE A 444 11.93 -24.24 14.46
C PHE A 444 12.61 -25.59 14.73
N PHE A 445 13.93 -25.61 14.88
CA PHE A 445 14.66 -26.81 15.27
C PHE A 445 14.26 -27.27 16.68
N GLY A 446 14.23 -26.36 17.66
CA GLY A 446 13.79 -26.64 19.02
C GLY A 446 12.35 -27.18 19.06
N LYS A 447 11.43 -26.56 18.30
CA LYS A 447 10.04 -27.03 18.16
C LYS A 447 9.91 -28.43 17.56
N LYS A 448 10.83 -28.81 16.68
CA LYS A 448 10.82 -30.12 16.01
C LYS A 448 11.48 -31.21 16.86
N ARG A 449 12.50 -30.87 17.66
CA ARG A 449 13.38 -31.86 18.30
C ARG A 449 13.13 -32.04 19.80
N PHE A 450 12.61 -31.03 20.49
CA PHE A 450 12.37 -31.10 21.93
C PHE A 450 11.02 -31.77 22.26
N PRO A 451 10.94 -32.53 23.36
CA PRO A 451 9.69 -33.11 23.83
C PRO A 451 8.65 -32.04 24.20
N ASN A 452 7.36 -32.30 23.92
CA ASN A 452 6.27 -31.35 24.16
C ASN A 452 6.21 -30.83 25.61
N TRP A 453 6.55 -31.65 26.61
CA TRP A 453 6.50 -31.26 28.03
C TRP A 453 7.54 -30.20 28.41
N SER A 454 8.71 -30.18 27.77
CA SER A 454 9.78 -29.22 28.05
C SER A 454 9.82 -28.07 27.05
N GLN A 455 9.13 -28.22 25.92
CA GLN A 455 9.25 -27.36 24.75
C GLN A 455 9.02 -25.88 25.04
N MET A 456 8.12 -25.57 25.98
CA MET A 456 7.81 -24.20 26.40
C MET A 456 9.02 -23.47 26.99
N MET A 457 9.92 -24.19 27.67
CA MET A 457 11.13 -23.61 28.27
C MET A 457 12.36 -23.86 27.40
N THR A 458 12.52 -25.05 26.83
CA THR A 458 13.75 -25.43 26.12
C THR A 458 13.87 -24.77 24.75
N THR A 459 12.77 -24.59 24.02
CA THR A 459 12.77 -23.97 22.68
C THR A 459 13.28 -22.52 22.69
N PRO A 460 12.67 -21.59 23.46
CA PRO A 460 13.13 -20.20 23.46
C PRO A 460 14.55 -20.06 24.01
N THR A 461 14.90 -20.81 25.05
CA THR A 461 16.26 -20.81 25.63
C THR A 461 17.31 -21.27 24.63
N PHE A 462 17.07 -22.40 23.95
CA PHE A 462 17.96 -22.91 22.92
C PHE A 462 18.10 -21.93 21.75
N ALA A 463 16.97 -21.38 21.28
CA ALA A 463 16.96 -20.45 20.16
C ALA A 463 17.80 -19.20 20.48
N LEU A 464 17.58 -18.57 21.63
CA LEU A 464 18.33 -17.40 22.08
C LEU A 464 19.81 -17.71 22.31
N LEU A 465 20.14 -18.86 22.89
CA LEU A 465 21.53 -19.27 23.11
C LEU A 465 22.28 -19.41 21.78
N ILE A 466 21.72 -20.18 20.84
CA ILE A 466 22.35 -20.39 19.52
C ILE A 466 22.46 -19.08 18.75
N ALA A 467 21.42 -18.25 18.76
CA ALA A 467 21.44 -16.96 18.09
C ALA A 467 22.48 -16.01 18.70
N SER A 468 22.60 -15.96 20.02
CA SER A 468 23.56 -15.09 20.73
C SER A 468 25.01 -15.51 20.49
N VAL A 469 25.32 -16.81 20.65
CA VAL A 469 26.66 -17.33 20.38
C VAL A 469 27.02 -17.09 18.91
N SER A 470 26.09 -17.38 17.98
CA SER A 470 26.33 -17.12 16.56
C SER A 470 26.51 -15.63 16.26
N ALA A 471 25.76 -14.74 16.93
CA ALA A 471 25.86 -13.31 16.73
C ALA A 471 27.26 -12.77 17.08
N PHE A 472 27.82 -13.18 18.21
CA PHE A 472 29.10 -12.68 18.69
C PHE A 472 30.31 -13.38 18.08
N PHE A 473 30.24 -14.70 17.84
CA PHE A 473 31.41 -15.48 17.42
C PHE A 473 31.44 -15.81 15.92
N ILE A 474 30.32 -15.65 15.19
CA ILE A 474 30.24 -15.92 13.76
C ILE A 474 29.89 -14.66 12.99
N VAL A 475 28.69 -14.12 13.24
CA VAL A 475 28.15 -12.98 12.47
C VAL A 475 28.99 -11.73 12.72
N GLY A 476 29.28 -11.38 13.98
CA GLY A 476 30.08 -10.21 14.34
C GLY A 476 31.46 -10.19 13.65
N PRO A 477 32.28 -11.24 13.80
CA PRO A 477 33.58 -11.33 13.13
C PRO A 477 33.48 -11.25 11.61
N VAL A 478 32.54 -11.96 10.98
CA VAL A 478 32.34 -11.90 9.51
C VAL A 478 31.97 -10.49 9.05
N ILE A 479 31.08 -9.82 9.78
CA ILE A 479 30.70 -8.45 9.48
C ILE A 479 31.88 -7.50 9.69
N SER A 480 32.68 -7.68 10.76
CA SER A 480 33.85 -6.83 11.00
C SER A 480 34.93 -6.95 9.91
N VAL A 481 35.09 -8.11 9.28
CA VAL A 481 35.99 -8.25 8.11
C VAL A 481 35.49 -7.43 6.94
N LEU A 482 34.18 -7.48 6.67
CA LEU A 482 33.56 -6.68 5.60
C LEU A 482 33.74 -5.19 5.89
N GLU A 483 33.50 -4.75 7.12
CA GLU A 483 33.67 -3.36 7.56
C GLU A 483 35.12 -2.90 7.42
N ALA A 484 36.07 -3.68 7.93
CA ALA A 484 37.50 -3.39 7.84
C ALA A 484 37.98 -3.33 6.39
N THR A 485 37.48 -4.21 5.52
CA THR A 485 37.80 -4.22 4.09
C THR A 485 37.27 -2.95 3.41
N ILE A 486 36.03 -2.56 3.70
CA ILE A 486 35.45 -1.32 3.15
C ILE A 486 36.24 -0.10 3.66
N GLY A 487 36.55 -0.06 4.97
CA GLY A 487 37.38 0.99 5.57
C GLY A 487 38.77 1.08 4.95
N PHE A 488 39.41 -0.06 4.70
CA PHE A 488 40.69 -0.15 4.00
C PHE A 488 40.60 0.38 2.57
N ILE A 489 39.58 0.00 1.81
CA ILE A 489 39.37 0.54 0.45
C ILE A 489 39.26 2.06 0.51
N PHE A 490 38.46 2.60 1.44
CA PHE A 490 38.25 4.04 1.54
C PHE A 490 39.43 4.81 2.13
N SER A 491 40.32 4.17 2.90
CA SER A 491 41.58 4.82 3.28
C SER A 491 42.52 5.01 2.09
N TYR A 492 42.52 4.11 1.10
CA TYR A 492 43.22 4.35 -0.17
C TYR A 492 42.53 5.42 -1.02
N VAL A 493 41.19 5.41 -1.08
CA VAL A 493 40.44 6.49 -1.75
C VAL A 493 40.76 7.85 -1.11
N ASN A 494 40.94 7.91 0.21
CA ASN A 494 41.31 9.15 0.89
C ASN A 494 42.70 9.69 0.52
N LYS A 495 43.63 8.84 0.05
CA LYS A 495 44.95 9.28 -0.43
C LYS A 495 44.91 9.88 -1.84
N MET A 496 43.82 9.67 -2.59
CA MET A 496 43.63 10.28 -3.90
C MET A 496 43.42 11.80 -3.77
N PRO A 497 43.61 12.59 -4.85
CA PRO A 497 43.27 14.00 -4.84
C PRO A 497 41.85 14.25 -4.31
N SER A 498 41.69 15.25 -3.43
CA SER A 498 40.45 15.50 -2.68
C SER A 498 39.19 15.56 -3.54
N TRP A 499 39.28 16.16 -4.74
CA TRP A 499 38.17 16.21 -5.68
C TRP A 499 37.70 14.82 -6.15
N LEU A 500 38.65 13.91 -6.39
CA LEU A 500 38.36 12.57 -6.86
C LEU A 500 37.86 11.69 -5.71
N SER A 501 38.48 11.81 -4.54
CA SER A 501 38.11 11.03 -3.36
C SER A 501 36.69 11.36 -2.88
N ILE A 502 36.35 12.65 -2.78
CA ILE A 502 35.00 13.13 -2.40
C ILE A 502 33.97 12.73 -3.46
N GLY A 503 34.30 12.87 -4.76
CA GLY A 503 33.40 12.46 -5.84
C GLY A 503 33.05 10.96 -5.80
N ILE A 504 34.07 10.10 -5.70
CA ILE A 504 33.87 8.64 -5.60
C ILE A 504 33.08 8.27 -4.35
N PHE A 505 33.42 8.86 -3.20
CA PHE A 505 32.73 8.59 -1.94
C PHE A 505 31.25 9.01 -2.01
N ALA A 506 30.95 10.19 -2.55
CA ALA A 506 29.58 10.69 -2.69
C ALA A 506 28.72 9.76 -3.57
N THR A 507 29.29 9.20 -4.64
CA THR A 507 28.59 8.25 -5.51
C THR A 507 28.29 6.92 -4.81
N ILE A 508 29.21 6.39 -4.00
CA ILE A 508 29.09 5.05 -3.39
C ILE A 508 28.36 5.08 -2.04
N PHE A 509 28.29 6.22 -1.37
CA PHE A 509 27.72 6.31 -0.03
C PHE A 509 26.26 5.80 0.05
N GLN A 510 25.38 6.22 -0.87
CA GLN A 510 23.97 5.79 -0.86
C GLN A 510 23.77 4.29 -1.16
N PRO A 511 24.54 3.66 -2.06
CA PRO A 511 24.62 2.20 -2.14
C PRO A 511 25.02 1.52 -0.81
N LEU A 512 25.92 2.10 -0.02
CA LEU A 512 26.27 1.60 1.31
C LEU A 512 25.15 1.83 2.34
N VAL A 513 24.33 2.87 2.17
CA VAL A 513 23.11 3.06 2.97
C VAL A 513 22.12 1.92 2.77
N ILE A 514 21.91 1.48 1.52
CA ILE A 514 21.02 0.34 1.22
C ILE A 514 21.46 -0.93 1.93
N THR A 515 22.77 -1.16 2.01
CA THR A 515 23.33 -2.35 2.67
C THR A 515 23.42 -2.17 4.19
N GLY A 516 23.37 -0.95 4.74
CA GLY A 516 23.62 -0.71 6.15
C GLY A 516 25.11 -0.68 6.53
N ALA A 517 26.03 -0.88 5.57
CA ALA A 517 27.47 -0.88 5.80
C ALA A 517 28.05 0.54 6.06
N HIS A 518 27.26 1.58 5.83
CA HIS A 518 27.67 2.97 6.03
C HIS A 518 27.98 3.31 7.49
N GLY A 519 27.23 2.82 8.48
CA GLY A 519 27.45 3.14 9.90
C GLY A 519 28.85 2.73 10.41
N PRO A 520 29.23 1.45 10.25
CA PRO A 520 30.56 0.99 10.62
C PRO A 520 31.70 1.64 9.83
N LEU A 521 31.47 1.92 8.54
CA LEU A 521 32.43 2.66 7.72
C LEU A 521 32.69 4.04 8.32
N LEU A 522 31.66 4.76 8.76
CA LEU A 522 31.82 6.06 9.43
C LEU A 522 32.62 5.92 10.72
N THR A 523 32.43 4.86 11.51
CA THR A 523 33.23 4.59 12.71
C THR A 523 34.71 4.41 12.37
N ILE A 524 35.05 3.67 11.30
CA ILE A 524 36.45 3.46 10.89
C ILE A 524 37.08 4.77 10.41
N LEU A 525 36.36 5.54 9.60
CA LEU A 525 36.84 6.84 9.10
C LEU A 525 36.99 7.89 10.22
N GLN A 526 36.38 7.67 11.39
CA GLN A 526 36.54 8.50 12.58
C GLN A 526 37.75 8.11 13.44
N ILE A 527 38.36 6.92 13.28
CA ILE A 527 39.49 6.47 14.11
C ILE A 527 40.66 7.48 14.13
N PRO A 528 41.08 8.07 12.99
CA PRO A 528 42.13 9.09 13.01
C PRO A 528 41.76 10.34 13.82
N MET A 529 40.46 10.71 13.88
CA MET A 529 39.99 11.83 14.70
C MET A 529 39.99 11.48 16.20
N LEU A 530 39.72 10.24 16.57
CA LEU A 530 39.66 9.80 17.98
C LEU A 530 41.04 9.74 18.66
N ASN A 531 42.12 9.72 17.87
CA ASN A 531 43.49 9.73 18.38
C ASN A 531 44.05 11.14 18.62
N ASP A 532 43.30 12.18 18.26
CA ASP A 532 43.62 13.58 18.55
C ASP A 532 43.20 13.90 20.01
N PRO A 533 44.00 14.61 20.83
CA PRO A 533 43.70 14.83 22.26
C PRO A 533 42.39 15.54 22.56
N ASP A 534 41.83 16.31 21.61
CA ASP A 534 40.53 16.93 21.80
C ASP A 534 39.75 17.14 20.49
N PRO A 535 39.10 16.09 19.94
CA PRO A 535 38.41 16.13 18.65
C PRO A 535 37.11 16.95 18.66
N TYR A 536 36.73 17.48 19.82
CA TYR A 536 35.52 18.27 20.06
C TYR A 536 35.81 19.75 20.34
N ILE A 537 37.09 20.15 20.48
CA ILE A 537 37.47 21.55 20.42
C ILE A 537 37.27 22.04 18.98
N GLN A 538 36.46 23.08 18.87
CA GLN A 538 36.18 23.83 17.66
C GLN A 538 37.47 24.18 16.88
N GLY A 539 37.70 23.55 15.71
CA GLY A 539 38.75 23.98 14.76
C GLY A 539 39.46 22.90 13.96
N ILE A 540 39.28 21.62 14.31
CA ILE A 540 40.01 20.53 13.65
C ILE A 540 39.33 20.15 12.32
N LYS A 541 40.12 20.13 11.24
CA LYS A 541 39.71 19.62 9.92
C LYS A 541 39.50 18.11 10.04
N THR A 542 38.28 17.64 9.78
CA THR A 542 37.99 16.20 9.67
C THR A 542 38.47 15.64 8.34
N LEU A 543 38.32 14.33 8.19
CA LEU A 543 38.46 13.68 6.90
C LEU A 543 37.55 14.37 5.87
N GLN A 544 38.13 14.92 4.81
CA GLN A 544 37.37 15.64 3.77
C GLN A 544 36.26 14.79 3.14
N LEU A 545 36.38 13.46 3.19
CA LEU A 545 35.34 12.50 2.77
C LEU A 545 33.99 12.69 3.49
N PHE A 546 33.96 13.25 4.72
CA PHE A 546 32.70 13.54 5.41
C PHE A 546 31.84 14.56 4.66
N ALA A 547 32.46 15.45 3.85
CA ALA A 547 31.73 16.39 3.01
C ALA A 547 30.84 15.70 1.96
N ALA A 548 31.21 14.49 1.52
CA ALA A 548 30.46 13.76 0.51
C ALA A 548 29.15 13.13 1.02
N ILE A 549 29.03 12.91 2.33
CA ILE A 549 27.82 12.36 2.97
C ILE A 549 26.60 13.26 2.71
N PRO A 550 26.59 14.54 3.12
CA PRO A 550 25.42 15.38 2.94
C PRO A 550 25.14 15.69 1.47
N ILE A 551 26.18 15.80 0.63
CA ILE A 551 26.03 15.94 -0.82
C ILE A 551 25.23 14.75 -1.38
N SER A 552 25.54 13.53 -0.95
CA SER A 552 24.85 12.33 -1.40
C SER A 552 23.39 12.26 -0.93
N HIS A 553 23.08 12.77 0.26
CA HIS A 553 21.70 12.81 0.76
C HIS A 553 20.85 13.80 -0.03
N LEU A 554 21.38 14.99 -0.30
CA LEU A 554 20.69 15.98 -1.12
C LEU A 554 20.53 15.52 -2.56
N ALA A 555 21.47 14.74 -3.10
CA ALA A 555 21.30 14.11 -4.41
C ALA A 555 20.08 13.18 -4.46
N GLN A 556 19.83 12.39 -3.40
CA GLN A 556 18.62 11.57 -3.29
C GLN A 556 17.34 12.41 -3.23
N ALA A 557 17.37 13.53 -2.48
CA ALA A 557 16.27 14.50 -2.47
C ALA A 557 16.02 15.08 -3.87
N GLY A 558 17.08 15.48 -4.59
CA GLY A 558 17.03 15.98 -5.96
C GLY A 558 16.42 14.96 -6.93
N ALA A 559 16.89 13.71 -6.92
CA ALA A 559 16.31 12.66 -7.75
C ALA A 559 14.81 12.47 -7.49
N SER A 560 14.37 12.58 -6.23
CA SER A 560 12.96 12.51 -5.89
C SER A 560 12.16 13.75 -6.30
N ILE A 561 12.75 14.94 -6.27
CA ILE A 561 12.15 16.15 -6.86
C ILE A 561 11.93 15.95 -8.36
N GLY A 562 12.93 15.45 -9.10
CA GLY A 562 12.75 15.07 -10.50
C GLY A 562 11.65 14.02 -10.69
N LEU A 563 11.60 13.03 -9.80
CA LEU A 563 10.63 11.94 -9.87
C LEU A 563 9.19 12.44 -9.60
N TYR A 564 9.01 13.43 -8.73
CA TYR A 564 7.72 14.04 -8.41
C TYR A 564 7.00 14.59 -9.65
N PHE A 565 7.75 15.17 -10.60
CA PHE A 565 7.19 15.72 -11.83
C PHE A 565 6.86 14.63 -12.88
N ILE A 566 7.48 13.46 -12.77
CA ILE A 566 7.28 12.34 -13.71
C ILE A 566 6.15 11.43 -13.25
N VAL A 567 6.08 11.17 -11.95
CA VAL A 567 5.16 10.19 -11.37
C VAL A 567 3.73 10.73 -11.35
N LYS A 568 2.82 9.95 -11.93
CA LYS A 568 1.37 10.19 -11.84
C LYS A 568 0.71 9.43 -10.69
N ASN A 569 1.32 8.34 -10.23
CA ASN A 569 0.80 7.56 -9.11
C ASN A 569 0.79 8.37 -7.82
N LYS A 570 -0.40 8.55 -7.23
CA LYS A 570 -0.58 9.42 -6.06
C LYS A 570 0.08 8.91 -4.78
N ASN A 571 0.05 7.60 -4.53
CA ASN A 571 0.66 7.02 -3.33
C ASN A 571 2.17 7.24 -3.37
N LEU A 572 2.79 6.99 -4.53
CA LEU A 572 4.21 7.24 -4.73
C LEU A 572 4.53 8.74 -4.64
N LYS A 573 3.69 9.61 -5.21
CA LYS A 573 3.85 11.07 -5.13
C LYS A 573 3.75 11.58 -3.69
N GLN A 574 2.83 11.05 -2.89
CA GLN A 574 2.70 11.36 -1.47
C GLN A 574 3.94 10.92 -0.68
N MET A 575 4.46 9.71 -0.94
CA MET A 575 5.69 9.23 -0.32
C MET A 575 6.88 10.13 -0.67
N ILE A 576 6.99 10.57 -1.94
CA ILE A 576 8.02 11.52 -2.37
C ILE A 576 7.88 12.85 -1.61
N THR A 577 6.69 13.44 -1.57
CA THR A 577 6.48 14.73 -0.88
C THR A 577 6.75 14.65 0.62
N ALA A 578 6.43 13.53 1.27
CA ALA A 578 6.69 13.34 2.69
C ALA A 578 8.17 13.03 2.98
N GLY A 579 8.85 12.35 2.06
CA GLY A 579 10.25 11.95 2.24
C GLY A 579 11.27 13.02 1.87
N ILE A 580 10.96 13.97 1.00
CA ILE A 580 11.89 15.06 0.61
C ILE A 580 12.36 15.87 1.84
N PRO A 581 11.47 16.39 2.72
CA PRO A 581 11.92 17.12 3.91
C PRO A 581 12.84 16.31 4.81
N VAL A 582 12.56 15.01 4.97
CA VAL A 582 13.37 14.10 5.80
C VAL A 582 14.75 13.86 5.17
N ALA A 583 14.82 13.70 3.84
CA ALA A 583 16.08 13.58 3.11
C ALA A 583 16.92 14.85 3.16
N LEU A 584 16.30 16.04 3.12
CA LEU A 584 16.99 17.31 3.32
C LEU A 584 17.60 17.43 4.73
N LEU A 585 17.04 16.72 5.71
CA LEU A 585 17.58 16.65 7.07
C LEU A 585 18.65 15.56 7.24
N GLY A 586 19.00 14.86 6.17
CA GLY A 586 20.07 13.86 6.14
C GLY A 586 19.62 12.42 6.34
N ILE A 587 18.31 12.14 6.24
CA ILE A 587 17.75 10.80 6.42
C ILE A 587 17.03 10.39 5.16
N THR A 588 17.64 9.47 4.42
CA THR A 588 17.25 9.16 3.04
C THR A 588 16.54 7.83 2.91
N GLU A 589 16.57 6.98 3.92
CA GLU A 589 15.99 5.64 3.93
C GLU A 589 14.51 5.64 3.54
N PRO A 590 13.64 6.51 4.10
CA PRO A 590 12.23 6.55 3.69
C PRO A 590 12.05 6.86 2.20
N LEU A 591 12.92 7.71 1.64
CA LEU A 591 12.83 8.20 0.27
C LEU A 591 13.48 7.23 -0.73
N ILE A 592 14.62 6.64 -0.37
CA ILE A 592 15.30 5.59 -1.14
C ILE A 592 14.37 4.39 -1.28
N PHE A 593 13.92 3.83 -0.15
CA PHE A 593 13.12 2.61 -0.19
C PHE A 593 11.69 2.85 -0.66
N GLY A 594 11.13 4.03 -0.35
CA GLY A 594 9.77 4.41 -0.72
C GLY A 594 9.62 4.83 -2.18
N ALA A 595 10.62 5.51 -2.76
CA ALA A 595 10.48 6.14 -4.08
C ALA A 595 11.62 5.85 -5.07
N ASN A 596 12.87 6.14 -4.72
CA ASN A 596 13.97 6.12 -5.69
C ASN A 596 14.38 4.70 -6.10
N LEU A 597 14.39 3.74 -5.17
CA LEU A 597 14.76 2.35 -5.43
C LEU A 597 13.70 1.57 -6.23
N PRO A 598 12.38 1.73 -5.98
CA PRO A 598 11.33 1.24 -6.88
C PRO A 598 11.50 1.71 -8.34
N LYS A 599 12.01 2.92 -8.53
CA LYS A 599 12.34 3.51 -9.83
C LYS A 599 13.85 3.53 -10.02
N THR A 600 14.48 2.36 -10.04
CA THR A 600 15.94 2.15 -9.94
C THR A 600 16.85 3.16 -10.66
N LYS A 601 16.48 3.70 -11.84
CA LYS A 601 17.33 4.73 -12.47
C LYS A 601 17.36 6.04 -11.68
N ALA A 602 16.26 6.42 -11.01
CA ALA A 602 16.24 7.57 -10.13
C ALA A 602 17.27 7.46 -9.01
N PHE A 603 17.38 6.28 -8.38
CA PHE A 603 18.44 6.01 -7.41
C PHE A 603 19.85 6.10 -8.03
N VAL A 604 20.06 5.53 -9.22
CA VAL A 604 21.37 5.60 -9.90
C VAL A 604 21.73 7.03 -10.27
N PHE A 605 20.78 7.81 -10.80
CA PHE A 605 21.00 9.22 -11.15
C PHE A 605 21.26 10.08 -9.92
N ALA A 606 20.67 9.76 -8.77
CA ALA A 606 21.05 10.37 -7.50
C ALA A 606 22.53 10.10 -7.17
N CYS A 607 23.02 8.87 -7.36
CA CYS A 607 24.42 8.54 -7.09
C CYS A 607 25.38 9.25 -8.06
N VAL A 608 24.98 9.39 -9.33
CA VAL A 608 25.74 10.16 -10.33
C VAL A 608 25.76 11.64 -9.96
N GLY A 609 24.62 12.23 -9.61
CA GLY A 609 24.56 13.62 -9.21
C GLY A 609 25.34 13.90 -7.92
N ALA A 610 25.30 12.98 -6.95
CA ALA A 610 26.15 13.02 -5.77
C ALA A 610 27.63 13.07 -6.13
N GLY A 611 28.05 12.24 -7.11
CA GLY A 611 29.41 12.23 -7.62
C GLY A 611 29.81 13.56 -8.24
N VAL A 612 28.96 14.15 -9.08
CA VAL A 612 29.19 15.46 -9.71
C VAL A 612 29.31 16.56 -8.64
N GLY A 613 28.36 16.61 -7.69
CA GLY A 613 28.39 17.58 -6.60
C GLY A 613 29.62 17.42 -5.71
N GLY A 614 30.01 16.18 -5.39
CA GLY A 614 31.18 15.87 -4.57
C GLY A 614 32.48 16.22 -5.28
N LEU A 615 32.57 15.95 -6.58
CA LEU A 615 33.73 16.27 -7.41
C LEU A 615 33.96 17.78 -7.45
N ILE A 616 32.92 18.57 -7.75
CA ILE A 616 33.03 20.03 -7.82
C ILE A 616 33.30 20.64 -6.45
N ALA A 617 32.62 20.19 -5.39
CA ALA A 617 32.89 20.66 -4.03
C ALA A 617 34.35 20.38 -3.62
N GLY A 618 34.89 19.22 -3.99
CA GLY A 618 36.28 18.87 -3.75
C GLY A 618 37.28 19.67 -4.60
N ILE A 619 36.98 20.03 -5.86
CA ILE A 619 37.81 20.96 -6.66
C ILE A 619 37.89 22.31 -5.98
N MET A 620 36.77 22.80 -5.44
CA MET A 620 36.71 24.04 -4.69
C MET A 620 37.40 23.96 -3.31
N GLY A 621 37.88 22.78 -2.93
CA GLY A 621 38.65 22.55 -1.70
C GLY A 621 37.80 22.48 -0.44
N VAL A 622 36.56 21.99 -0.54
CA VAL A 622 35.64 21.84 0.60
C VAL A 622 36.31 21.13 1.77
N GLN A 623 36.25 21.76 2.94
CA GLN A 623 36.61 21.14 4.21
C GLN A 623 35.34 20.79 5.00
N PHE A 624 35.49 19.86 5.94
CA PHE A 624 34.45 19.49 6.88
C PHE A 624 35.06 19.52 8.29
N TYR A 625 34.44 20.21 9.24
CA TYR A 625 35.00 20.47 10.56
C TYR A 625 34.31 19.62 11.64
N ALA A 626 35.10 19.14 12.61
CA ALA A 626 34.66 18.28 13.70
C ALA A 626 33.90 19.08 14.77
N GLY A 627 33.11 18.42 15.61
CA GLY A 627 32.53 19.03 16.81
C GLY A 627 31.23 19.82 16.64
N VAL A 628 30.83 20.15 15.41
CA VAL A 628 29.48 20.68 15.12
C VAL A 628 28.56 19.49 14.82
N LYS A 629 27.95 18.89 15.86
CA LYS A 629 26.99 17.76 15.74
C LYS A 629 25.63 18.18 15.13
N ALA A 630 25.61 19.19 14.25
CA ALA A 630 24.39 19.63 13.60
C ALA A 630 24.05 18.72 12.41
N GLY A 631 23.11 17.78 12.60
CA GLY A 631 22.35 17.14 11.52
C GLY A 631 23.24 16.47 10.46
N MET A 632 24.10 15.55 10.91
CA MET A 632 25.26 14.89 10.26
C MET A 632 25.18 14.49 8.77
N GLY A 633 24.05 14.60 8.10
CA GLY A 633 23.92 14.29 6.68
C GLY A 633 23.02 15.24 5.89
N GLY A 634 22.45 16.29 6.48
CA GLY A 634 21.46 17.13 5.82
C GLY A 634 21.96 18.51 5.41
N TRP A 635 21.03 19.38 5.05
CA TRP A 635 21.25 20.80 4.78
C TRP A 635 22.00 21.52 5.91
N PHE A 636 21.76 21.14 7.17
CA PHE A 636 22.42 21.72 8.34
C PHE A 636 23.92 21.39 8.43
N SER A 637 24.43 20.45 7.63
CA SER A 637 25.88 20.19 7.58
C SER A 637 26.68 21.32 6.92
N LEU A 638 26.03 22.33 6.32
CA LEU A 638 26.67 23.56 5.88
C LEU A 638 27.43 24.25 7.02
N LEU A 639 26.95 24.09 8.24
CA LEU A 639 27.54 24.66 9.44
C LEU A 639 28.83 23.92 9.81
N SER A 640 28.87 22.61 9.59
CA SER A 640 30.10 21.81 9.67
C SER A 640 31.10 22.16 8.56
N ALA A 641 30.65 22.68 7.41
CA ALA A 641 31.55 23.18 6.36
C ALA A 641 32.06 24.60 6.64
N ASN A 642 31.24 25.46 7.26
CA ASN A 642 31.67 26.78 7.74
C ASN A 642 32.68 26.65 8.88
N GLY A 643 32.47 25.65 9.74
CA GLY A 643 33.30 25.43 10.92
C GLY A 643 33.26 26.60 11.91
N PRO A 644 34.05 26.51 12.99
CA PRO A 644 34.14 27.56 14.00
C PRO A 644 35.02 28.75 13.57
N LEU A 645 35.85 28.55 12.52
CA LEU A 645 36.70 29.60 11.93
C LEU A 645 35.99 30.42 10.85
N HIS A 646 34.69 30.19 10.62
CA HIS A 646 33.93 30.86 9.57
C HIS A 646 34.56 30.73 8.16
N ASP A 647 34.93 29.50 7.78
CA ASP A 647 35.50 29.15 6.48
C ASP A 647 34.45 29.30 5.36
N THR A 648 34.32 30.52 4.88
CA THR A 648 33.41 30.91 3.80
C THR A 648 33.69 30.14 2.50
N LYS A 649 34.95 29.77 2.24
CA LYS A 649 35.33 29.03 1.03
C LYS A 649 34.72 27.63 1.05
N SER A 650 34.87 26.91 2.16
CA SER A 650 34.28 25.58 2.35
C SER A 650 32.75 25.62 2.38
N LEU A 651 32.17 26.65 2.98
CA LEU A 651 30.72 26.88 2.96
C LEU A 651 30.20 27.04 1.52
N ILE A 652 30.82 27.89 0.71
CA ILE A 652 30.43 28.10 -0.69
C ILE A 652 30.64 26.81 -1.50
N ALA A 653 31.76 26.13 -1.33
CA ALA A 653 32.04 24.86 -1.99
C ALA A 653 30.97 23.79 -1.70
N MET A 654 30.53 23.70 -0.44
CA MET A 654 29.46 22.79 -0.03
C MET A 654 28.11 23.19 -0.65
N LEU A 655 27.75 24.47 -0.63
CA LEU A 655 26.52 24.98 -1.26
C LEU A 655 26.48 24.67 -2.77
N VAL A 656 27.59 24.90 -3.46
CA VAL A 656 27.71 24.57 -4.89
C VAL A 656 27.57 23.07 -5.09
N GLY A 657 28.24 22.25 -4.27
CA GLY A 657 28.10 20.79 -4.29
C GLY A 657 26.66 20.32 -4.10
N PHE A 658 25.92 20.93 -3.17
CA PHE A 658 24.51 20.65 -2.89
C PHE A 658 23.61 20.97 -4.08
N ILE A 659 23.75 22.20 -4.62
CA ILE A 659 22.95 22.66 -5.76
C ILE A 659 23.22 21.78 -6.97
N LEU A 660 24.48 21.48 -7.26
CA LEU A 660 24.85 20.61 -8.38
C LEU A 660 24.35 19.18 -8.17
N ALA A 661 24.51 18.60 -6.98
CA ALA A 661 24.00 17.27 -6.70
C ALA A 661 22.48 17.17 -6.87
N MET A 662 21.73 18.16 -6.36
CA MET A 662 20.28 18.20 -6.49
C MET A 662 19.83 18.43 -7.94
N SER A 663 20.42 19.42 -8.61
CA SER A 663 20.03 19.81 -9.98
C SER A 663 20.38 18.73 -11.00
N THR A 664 21.61 18.20 -10.98
CA THR A 664 22.02 17.12 -11.89
C THR A 664 21.18 15.86 -11.68
N SER A 665 20.93 15.46 -10.43
CA SER A 665 20.05 14.32 -10.13
C SER A 665 18.63 14.56 -10.65
N SER A 666 18.07 15.75 -10.41
CA SER A 666 16.73 16.12 -10.87
C SER A 666 16.63 16.10 -12.40
N ILE A 667 17.59 16.72 -13.09
CA ILE A 667 17.63 16.83 -14.55
C ILE A 667 17.78 15.45 -15.19
N LEU A 668 18.72 14.62 -14.70
CA LEU A 668 18.91 13.25 -15.21
C LEU A 668 17.63 12.41 -15.04
N VAL A 669 16.94 12.56 -13.92
CA VAL A 669 15.63 11.93 -13.71
C VAL A 669 14.61 12.45 -14.72
N LEU A 670 14.45 13.77 -14.86
CA LEU A 670 13.50 14.39 -15.81
C LEU A 670 13.72 13.95 -17.26
N ILE A 671 14.98 13.78 -17.67
CA ILE A 671 15.33 13.40 -19.05
C ILE A 671 15.16 11.89 -19.29
N PHE A 672 15.68 11.05 -18.39
CA PHE A 672 15.88 9.62 -18.67
C PHE A 672 14.93 8.67 -17.91
N GLN A 673 14.30 9.13 -16.84
CA GLN A 673 13.33 8.34 -16.09
C GLN A 673 11.96 8.40 -16.77
N LYS A 674 11.33 7.24 -16.92
CA LYS A 674 9.94 7.13 -17.42
C LYS A 674 9.05 6.70 -16.26
N ASP A 675 7.82 7.20 -16.23
CA ASP A 675 6.87 6.78 -15.18
C ASP A 675 6.53 5.30 -15.35
N ARG A 676 6.05 4.91 -16.54
CA ARG A 676 5.76 3.51 -16.89
C ARG A 676 6.36 3.12 -18.22
N VAL A 677 6.37 1.81 -18.47
CA VAL A 677 6.62 1.27 -19.81
C VAL A 677 5.36 1.54 -20.63
N SER A 678 5.51 2.13 -21.82
CA SER A 678 4.37 2.29 -22.73
C SER A 678 3.89 0.94 -23.26
N GLU A 679 2.59 0.87 -23.53
CA GLU A 679 1.87 -0.28 -24.05
C GLU A 679 2.57 -0.83 -25.29
N ARG A 680 2.88 0.05 -26.25
CA ARG A 680 3.62 -0.29 -27.47
C ARG A 680 4.97 -0.96 -27.18
N ILE A 681 5.78 -0.42 -26.28
CA ILE A 681 7.10 -0.99 -25.95
C ILE A 681 6.92 -2.32 -25.18
N GLY A 682 5.92 -2.39 -24.29
CA GLY A 682 5.59 -3.59 -23.54
C GLY A 682 5.16 -4.74 -24.45
N ILE A 683 4.27 -4.45 -25.41
CA ILE A 683 3.78 -5.40 -26.42
C ILE A 683 4.91 -5.83 -27.34
N LEU A 684 5.76 -4.91 -27.83
CA LEU A 684 6.92 -5.29 -28.64
C LEU A 684 7.83 -6.28 -27.89
N LYS A 685 8.10 -6.04 -26.60
CA LYS A 685 8.91 -6.96 -25.77
C LYS A 685 8.21 -8.29 -25.49
N ALA A 686 6.88 -8.33 -25.50
CA ALA A 686 6.11 -9.56 -25.38
C ALA A 686 6.14 -10.32 -26.72
N ASN A 687 5.94 -9.63 -27.85
CA ASN A 687 6.01 -10.17 -29.20
C ASN A 687 7.38 -10.77 -29.51
N THR A 688 8.48 -10.08 -29.20
CA THR A 688 9.84 -10.62 -29.40
C THR A 688 10.08 -11.88 -28.56
N LEU A 689 9.45 -11.98 -27.39
CA LEU A 689 9.59 -13.15 -26.53
C LEU A 689 8.75 -14.31 -27.05
N LEU A 690 7.52 -14.04 -27.49
CA LEU A 690 6.65 -15.00 -28.14
C LEU A 690 7.28 -15.52 -29.44
N SER A 691 7.86 -14.66 -30.29
CA SER A 691 8.49 -15.08 -31.54
C SER A 691 9.73 -15.94 -31.32
N LYS A 692 10.56 -15.63 -30.32
CA LYS A 692 11.69 -16.49 -29.92
C LYS A 692 11.24 -17.85 -29.43
N PHE A 693 10.16 -17.88 -28.65
CA PHE A 693 9.57 -19.11 -28.15
C PHE A 693 9.02 -19.98 -29.28
N MET A 694 8.31 -19.37 -30.23
CA MET A 694 7.76 -20.03 -31.42
C MET A 694 8.86 -20.65 -32.26
N LYS A 695 9.92 -19.89 -32.57
CA LYS A 695 11.08 -20.37 -33.34
C LYS A 695 11.77 -21.57 -32.67
N ASN A 696 11.97 -21.51 -31.36
CA ASN A 696 12.64 -22.58 -30.62
C ASN A 696 11.79 -23.86 -30.47
N GLN A 697 10.47 -23.76 -30.61
CA GLN A 697 9.54 -24.89 -30.52
C GLN A 697 9.21 -25.49 -31.91
N ASN A 698 9.85 -25.03 -32.99
CA ASN A 698 9.52 -25.41 -34.38
C ASN A 698 8.02 -25.28 -34.70
N LEU A 699 7.36 -24.26 -34.12
CA LEU A 699 5.97 -23.97 -34.42
C LEU A 699 5.93 -23.03 -35.63
N ASP A 700 5.45 -23.53 -36.76
CA ASP A 700 5.15 -22.68 -37.92
C ASP A 700 4.07 -21.67 -37.53
N SER A 701 4.43 -20.38 -37.59
CA SER A 701 3.47 -19.32 -37.42
C SER A 701 2.48 -19.36 -38.59
N THR A 702 1.25 -19.79 -38.35
CA THR A 702 0.16 -19.60 -39.32
C THR A 702 0.08 -18.11 -39.68
N ALA A 703 -0.10 -17.77 -40.96
CA ALA A 703 -0.19 -16.38 -41.44
C ALA A 703 -1.15 -15.53 -40.59
N GLN A 704 -2.24 -16.14 -40.11
CA GLN A 704 -3.26 -15.56 -39.24
C GLN A 704 -2.73 -15.07 -37.87
N VAL A 705 -1.73 -15.73 -37.28
CA VAL A 705 -1.15 -15.30 -36.00
C VAL A 705 -0.16 -14.17 -36.19
N ASN A 706 0.65 -14.21 -37.26
CA ASN A 706 1.56 -13.10 -37.58
C ASN A 706 0.76 -11.82 -37.88
N GLU A 707 -0.35 -11.94 -38.60
CA GLU A 707 -1.28 -10.83 -38.85
C GLU A 707 -1.88 -10.26 -37.54
N LYS A 708 -2.37 -11.13 -36.63
CA LYS A 708 -2.88 -10.68 -35.32
C LYS A 708 -1.80 -10.02 -34.45
N ILE A 709 -0.55 -10.49 -34.50
CA ILE A 709 0.60 -9.89 -33.80
C ILE A 709 0.97 -8.52 -34.40
N GLU A 710 0.92 -8.38 -35.73
CA GLU A 710 1.14 -7.12 -36.45
C GLU A 710 0.03 -6.11 -36.13
N ASN A 711 -1.23 -6.56 -36.06
CA ASN A 711 -2.37 -5.75 -35.65
C ASN A 711 -2.21 -5.21 -34.22
N LEU A 712 -1.80 -6.05 -33.25
CA LEU A 712 -1.50 -5.61 -31.88
C LEU A 712 -0.41 -4.52 -31.80
N LYS A 713 0.50 -4.48 -32.78
CA LYS A 713 1.57 -3.47 -32.86
C LYS A 713 1.06 -2.15 -33.46
N ASN A 714 0.13 -2.21 -34.41
CA ASN A 714 -0.40 -1.05 -35.13
C ASN A 714 -1.54 -0.33 -34.38
N ILE A 715 -2.22 -1.00 -33.45
CA ILE A 715 -3.30 -0.39 -32.63
C ILE A 715 -2.78 0.81 -31.81
N TYR A 716 -1.52 0.78 -31.35
CA TYR A 716 -0.94 1.85 -30.52
C TYR A 716 -0.25 2.95 -31.33
N ASP A 717 -1.03 3.63 -32.17
CA ASP A 717 -0.58 4.77 -32.96
C ASP A 717 -0.31 6.03 -32.12
N LYS A 718 0.42 7.00 -32.72
CA LYS A 718 0.78 8.27 -32.06
C LYS A 718 -0.45 9.02 -31.50
N ASN A 719 -1.60 8.93 -32.17
CA ASN A 719 -2.84 9.58 -31.76
C ASN A 719 -3.47 8.92 -30.53
N LEU A 720 -3.57 7.58 -30.50
CA LEU A 720 -4.06 6.85 -29.32
C LEU A 720 -3.15 7.07 -28.11
N ILE A 721 -1.83 7.06 -28.30
CA ILE A 721 -0.87 7.35 -27.22
C ILE A 721 -1.07 8.77 -26.66
N LYS A 722 -1.36 9.77 -27.50
CA LYS A 722 -1.68 11.13 -27.04
C LYS A 722 -2.98 11.15 -26.22
N LYS A 723 -4.04 10.47 -26.67
CA LYS A 723 -5.30 10.34 -25.93
C LYS A 723 -5.10 9.66 -24.57
N ILE A 724 -4.37 8.53 -24.52
CA ILE A 724 -4.04 7.83 -23.27
C ILE A 724 -3.29 8.75 -22.30
N LYS A 725 -2.34 9.56 -22.79
CA LYS A 725 -1.62 10.53 -21.94
C LYS A 725 -2.54 11.62 -21.38
N LEU A 726 -3.53 12.07 -22.16
CA LEU A 726 -4.53 13.05 -21.74
C LEU A 726 -5.45 12.46 -20.66
N TYR A 727 -5.95 11.23 -20.90
CA TYR A 727 -6.72 10.46 -19.93
C TYR A 727 -5.99 10.32 -18.59
N GLU A 728 -4.73 9.89 -18.62
CA GLU A 728 -3.90 9.79 -17.40
C GLU A 728 -3.75 11.13 -16.66
N LYS A 729 -3.62 12.24 -17.40
CA LYS A 729 -3.47 13.57 -16.80
C LYS A 729 -4.76 13.94 -16.06
N GLN A 730 -5.92 13.70 -16.67
CA GLN A 730 -7.18 14.07 -16.05
C GLN A 730 -7.58 13.13 -14.92
N GLU A 731 -7.34 11.82 -15.04
CA GLU A 731 -7.50 10.88 -13.94
C GLU A 731 -6.61 11.22 -12.75
N SER A 732 -5.36 11.62 -13.00
CA SER A 732 -4.47 12.10 -11.93
C SER A 732 -5.05 13.32 -11.20
N ILE A 733 -5.71 14.25 -11.91
CA ILE A 733 -6.37 15.43 -11.31
C ILE A 733 -7.59 15.00 -10.49
N ILE A 734 -8.41 14.09 -11.02
CA ILE A 734 -9.57 13.54 -10.30
C ILE A 734 -9.11 12.86 -9.01
N GLN A 735 -8.12 11.98 -9.09
CA GLN A 735 -7.54 11.32 -7.92
C GLN A 735 -6.98 12.33 -6.91
N GLU A 736 -6.35 13.43 -7.35
CA GLU A 736 -5.89 14.52 -6.47
C GLU A 736 -7.03 15.04 -5.59
N LYS A 737 -8.17 15.39 -6.20
CA LYS A 737 -9.36 15.90 -5.50
C LYS A 737 -9.99 14.85 -4.61
N VAL A 738 -10.03 13.57 -5.02
CA VAL A 738 -10.54 12.46 -4.21
C VAL A 738 -9.80 12.34 -2.87
N ASN A 739 -8.46 12.31 -2.83
CA ASN A 739 -7.81 12.26 -1.49
C ASN A 739 -7.84 13.60 -0.76
N LYS A 740 -8.09 14.73 -1.44
CA LYS A 740 -8.35 15.99 -0.73
C LYS A 740 -9.67 15.89 0.06
N ILE A 741 -10.70 15.28 -0.53
CA ILE A 741 -11.93 14.90 0.18
C ILE A 741 -11.60 13.93 1.32
N LYS A 742 -10.84 12.86 1.06
CA LYS A 742 -10.43 11.90 2.11
C LYS A 742 -9.74 12.59 3.30
N HIS A 743 -8.79 13.47 3.04
CA HIS A 743 -8.08 14.24 4.08
C HIS A 743 -9.02 15.20 4.84
N LEU A 744 -10.00 15.80 4.17
CA LEU A 744 -11.01 16.63 4.83
C LEU A 744 -11.95 15.80 5.71
N ASN A 745 -12.34 14.61 5.25
CA ASN A 745 -13.11 13.64 6.03
C ASN A 745 -12.33 13.14 7.25
N ASP A 746 -11.04 12.83 7.09
CA ASP A 746 -10.17 12.40 8.21
C ASP A 746 -10.06 13.53 9.26
N LYS A 747 -9.89 14.78 8.81
CA LYS A 747 -9.90 15.96 9.70
C LYS A 747 -11.24 16.20 10.39
N GLU A 748 -12.36 15.96 9.70
CA GLU A 748 -13.69 16.08 10.31
C GLU A 748 -13.91 14.98 11.35
N THR A 749 -13.43 13.77 11.10
CA THR A 749 -13.48 12.64 12.04
C THR A 749 -12.66 12.96 13.29
N GLU A 750 -11.41 13.41 13.13
CA GLU A 750 -10.55 13.80 14.27
C GLU A 750 -11.16 14.96 15.09
N ARG A 751 -11.73 15.96 14.42
CA ARG A 751 -12.46 17.06 15.07
C ARG A 751 -13.64 16.52 15.88
N SER A 752 -14.43 15.64 15.28
CA SER A 752 -15.62 15.09 15.91
C SER A 752 -15.26 14.22 17.10
N GLU A 753 -14.18 13.42 17.03
CA GLU A 753 -13.65 12.66 18.16
C GLU A 753 -13.23 13.58 19.33
N LYS A 754 -12.53 14.68 19.05
CA LYS A 754 -12.14 15.67 20.09
C LYS A 754 -13.37 16.31 20.74
N LEU A 755 -14.42 16.59 19.96
CA LEU A 755 -15.67 17.14 20.45
C LEU A 755 -16.45 16.10 21.28
N ALA A 756 -16.50 14.84 20.84
CA ALA A 756 -17.12 13.74 21.57
C ALA A 756 -16.43 13.48 22.92
N LYS A 757 -15.08 13.46 22.95
CA LYS A 757 -14.31 13.35 24.20
C LYS A 757 -14.60 14.51 25.15
N LYS A 758 -14.65 15.75 24.65
CA LYS A 758 -15.04 16.92 25.45
C LYS A 758 -16.48 16.81 25.96
N PHE A 759 -17.40 16.35 25.12
CA PHE A 759 -18.80 16.13 25.49
C PHE A 759 -18.89 15.12 26.65
N ASN A 760 -18.25 13.96 26.52
CA ASN A 760 -18.28 12.92 27.56
C ASN A 760 -17.65 13.40 28.87
N LEU A 761 -16.53 14.11 28.81
CA LEU A 761 -15.88 14.68 30.00
C LEU A 761 -16.76 15.72 30.71
N TYR A 762 -17.43 16.61 29.96
CA TYR A 762 -18.38 17.55 30.56
C TYR A 762 -19.64 16.85 31.09
N ASN A 763 -20.11 15.80 30.43
CA ASN A 763 -21.25 15.00 30.87
C ASN A 763 -20.94 14.27 32.19
N GLU A 764 -19.73 13.74 32.36
CA GLU A 764 -19.27 13.18 33.65
C GLU A 764 -19.18 14.25 34.74
N LYS A 765 -18.62 15.43 34.44
CA LYS A 765 -18.58 16.54 35.41
C LYS A 765 -19.97 16.99 35.87
N ILE A 766 -20.96 17.01 34.98
CA ILE A 766 -22.35 17.33 35.33
C ILE A 766 -22.94 16.30 36.31
N LYS A 767 -22.65 15.01 36.12
CA LYS A 767 -23.07 13.94 37.04
C LYS A 767 -22.50 14.12 38.46
N ILE A 768 -21.34 14.77 38.58
CA ILE A 768 -20.64 14.98 39.87
C ILE A 768 -21.01 16.32 40.52
N GLU A 769 -21.01 17.43 39.76
CA GLU A 769 -21.08 18.80 40.29
C GLU A 769 -22.48 19.46 40.18
N LYS A 770 -23.47 18.83 39.52
CA LYS A 770 -24.83 19.37 39.30
C LYS A 770 -24.87 20.84 38.82
N ASN A 771 -23.90 21.26 38.00
CA ASN A 771 -23.75 22.64 37.55
C ASN A 771 -24.48 22.93 36.22
N ASN A 772 -25.51 23.79 36.25
CA ASN A 772 -26.34 24.14 35.10
C ASN A 772 -25.57 24.84 33.96
N ASN A 773 -24.47 25.55 34.24
CA ASN A 773 -23.67 26.24 33.22
C ASN A 773 -22.93 25.28 32.27
N LEU A 774 -22.79 24.01 32.65
CA LEU A 774 -22.16 22.98 31.81
C LEU A 774 -23.13 22.42 30.75
N ILE A 775 -24.44 22.54 30.94
CA ILE A 775 -25.47 22.07 29.99
C ILE A 775 -25.40 22.89 28.70
N HIS A 776 -25.31 24.22 28.79
CA HIS A 776 -25.11 25.09 27.63
C HIS A 776 -23.81 24.80 26.87
N LYS A 777 -22.75 24.36 27.56
CA LYS A 777 -21.51 23.92 26.91
C LYS A 777 -21.70 22.61 26.15
N LEU A 778 -22.46 21.65 26.70
CA LEU A 778 -22.83 20.41 25.99
C LEU A 778 -23.65 20.71 24.73
N GLU A 779 -24.65 21.60 24.81
CA GLU A 779 -25.45 22.02 23.66
C GLU A 779 -24.61 22.68 22.56
N SER A 780 -23.65 23.54 22.94
CA SER A 780 -22.70 24.14 22.01
C SER A 780 -21.82 23.10 21.30
N ILE A 781 -21.36 22.08 22.04
CA ILE A 781 -20.54 20.98 21.48
C ILE A 781 -21.39 20.11 20.55
N LEU A 782 -22.62 19.79 20.95
CA LEU A 782 -23.57 19.01 20.16
C LEU A 782 -23.93 19.73 18.86
N LYS A 783 -24.15 21.05 18.91
CA LYS A 783 -24.34 21.91 17.72
C LYS A 783 -23.13 21.82 16.79
N LYS A 784 -21.90 21.90 17.32
CA LYS A 784 -20.65 21.79 16.54
C LYS A 784 -20.41 20.40 15.93
N LEU A 785 -20.93 19.34 16.56
CA LEU A 785 -20.90 17.97 16.04
C LEU A 785 -21.92 17.76 14.92
N ASN A 786 -23.11 18.35 15.06
CA ASN A 786 -24.18 18.28 14.07
C ASN A 786 -23.95 19.18 12.84
N THR A 787 -23.01 20.13 12.93
CA THR A 787 -22.59 21.00 11.81
C THR A 787 -21.14 20.69 11.42
N PRO A 788 -20.89 19.83 10.42
CA PRO A 788 -19.53 19.49 10.01
C PRO A 788 -18.80 20.72 9.45
N LYS A 789 -17.52 20.91 9.80
CA LYS A 789 -16.76 22.11 9.39
C LYS A 789 -16.35 22.08 7.92
N TYR A 790 -16.05 20.91 7.40
CA TYR A 790 -15.45 20.76 6.08
C TYR A 790 -16.44 20.38 4.97
N GLU A 791 -17.72 20.23 5.29
CA GLU A 791 -18.76 19.73 4.38
C GLU A 791 -18.90 20.55 3.09
N ASP A 792 -19.04 21.88 3.17
CA ASP A 792 -19.14 22.74 1.98
C ASP A 792 -17.93 22.59 1.04
N ARG A 793 -16.72 22.43 1.62
CA ARG A 793 -15.49 22.23 0.84
C ARG A 793 -15.45 20.86 0.19
N ILE A 794 -16.00 19.84 0.85
CA ILE A 794 -16.12 18.49 0.29
C ILE A 794 -17.10 18.51 -0.88
N LEU A 795 -18.27 19.14 -0.70
CA LEU A 795 -19.30 19.26 -1.75
C LEU A 795 -18.79 19.96 -3.01
N ILE A 796 -18.02 21.05 -2.87
CA ILE A 796 -17.38 21.73 -4.01
C ILE A 796 -16.40 20.79 -4.75
N LEU A 797 -15.64 19.98 -4.00
CA LEU A 797 -14.70 19.03 -4.59
C LEU A 797 -15.41 17.85 -5.26
N GLU A 798 -16.52 17.38 -4.69
CA GLU A 798 -17.37 16.34 -5.26
C GLU A 798 -18.02 16.79 -6.57
N ASP A 799 -18.54 18.02 -6.63
CA ASP A 799 -19.07 18.63 -7.86
C ASP A 799 -17.99 18.75 -8.94
N PHE A 800 -16.78 19.18 -8.56
CA PHE A 800 -15.66 19.23 -9.50
C PHE A 800 -15.30 17.83 -10.05
N ILE A 801 -15.21 16.82 -9.18
CA ILE A 801 -14.93 15.44 -9.58
C ILE A 801 -16.02 14.93 -10.51
N TYR A 802 -17.28 15.22 -10.20
CA TYR A 802 -18.42 14.82 -11.01
C TYR A 802 -18.33 15.42 -12.41
N LYS A 803 -18.14 16.74 -12.53
CA LYS A 803 -17.97 17.44 -13.81
C LYS A 803 -16.77 16.92 -14.60
N ALA A 804 -15.64 16.68 -13.93
CA ALA A 804 -14.42 16.15 -14.54
C ALA A 804 -14.57 14.70 -15.03
N LYS A 805 -15.33 13.86 -14.31
CA LYS A 805 -15.64 12.50 -14.74
C LYS A 805 -16.58 12.50 -15.94
N GLN A 806 -17.58 13.38 -15.95
CA GLN A 806 -18.51 13.51 -17.07
C GLN A 806 -17.80 13.98 -18.34
N SER A 807 -16.94 15.00 -18.25
CA SER A 807 -16.17 15.47 -19.41
C SER A 807 -15.17 14.44 -19.94
N ASN A 808 -14.75 13.48 -19.12
CA ASN A 808 -13.83 12.40 -19.50
C ASN A 808 -14.52 11.09 -19.90
N LEU A 809 -15.83 10.98 -19.75
CA LEU A 809 -16.53 9.69 -19.82
C LEU A 809 -16.33 9.00 -21.17
N SER A 810 -16.48 9.74 -22.26
CA SER A 810 -16.25 9.24 -23.63
C SER A 810 -14.82 8.71 -23.82
N MET A 811 -13.81 9.47 -23.41
CA MET A 811 -12.41 9.07 -23.53
C MET A 811 -12.06 7.89 -22.61
N SER A 812 -12.60 7.85 -21.39
CA SER A 812 -12.44 6.73 -20.46
C SER A 812 -13.01 5.44 -21.05
N ASN A 813 -14.21 5.51 -21.64
CA ASN A 813 -14.87 4.36 -22.26
C ASN A 813 -14.08 3.87 -23.47
N GLU A 814 -13.59 4.77 -24.33
CA GLU A 814 -12.74 4.42 -25.48
C GLU A 814 -11.45 3.71 -25.03
N VAL A 815 -10.74 4.24 -24.03
CA VAL A 815 -9.52 3.63 -23.50
C VAL A 815 -9.80 2.24 -22.89
N LYS A 816 -10.90 2.08 -22.15
CA LYS A 816 -11.31 0.79 -21.56
C LYS A 816 -11.69 -0.22 -22.63
N GLN A 817 -12.46 0.17 -23.63
CA GLN A 817 -12.86 -0.70 -24.75
C GLN A 817 -11.64 -1.20 -25.52
N ILE A 818 -10.70 -0.32 -25.86
CA ILE A 818 -9.46 -0.70 -26.56
C ILE A 818 -8.62 -1.64 -25.70
N THR A 819 -8.52 -1.37 -24.40
CA THR A 819 -7.80 -2.25 -23.46
C THR A 819 -8.42 -3.65 -23.42
N GLN A 820 -9.75 -3.73 -23.33
CA GLN A 820 -10.48 -4.99 -23.28
C GLN A 820 -10.34 -5.77 -24.59
N SER A 821 -10.56 -5.10 -25.74
CA SER A 821 -10.38 -5.71 -27.07
C SER A 821 -8.97 -6.27 -27.27
N ASN A 822 -7.94 -5.54 -26.80
CA ASN A 822 -6.55 -6.02 -26.87
C ASN A 822 -6.29 -7.21 -25.93
N GLU A 823 -6.90 -7.24 -24.74
CA GLU A 823 -6.81 -8.40 -23.85
C GLU A 823 -7.43 -9.64 -24.48
N ASP A 824 -8.58 -9.49 -25.14
CA ASP A 824 -9.29 -10.61 -25.78
C ASP A 824 -8.55 -11.10 -27.03
N LEU A 825 -7.99 -10.20 -27.85
CA LEU A 825 -7.08 -10.57 -28.95
C LEU A 825 -5.86 -11.35 -28.46
N VAL A 826 -5.27 -10.97 -27.32
CA VAL A 826 -4.14 -11.71 -26.73
C VAL A 826 -4.57 -13.10 -26.25
N LYS A 827 -5.76 -13.24 -25.65
CA LYS A 827 -6.29 -14.55 -25.27
C LYS A 827 -6.48 -15.42 -26.51
N GLU A 828 -7.09 -14.91 -27.57
CA GLU A 828 -7.25 -15.66 -28.82
C GLU A 828 -5.91 -16.15 -29.40
N ILE A 829 -4.89 -15.28 -29.43
CA ILE A 829 -3.55 -15.64 -29.89
C ILE A 829 -2.99 -16.77 -29.02
N LEU A 830 -3.12 -16.67 -27.69
CA LEU A 830 -2.55 -17.65 -26.76
C LEU A 830 -3.36 -18.94 -26.69
N ASP A 831 -4.66 -18.92 -26.92
CA ASP A 831 -5.53 -20.11 -26.96
C ASP A 831 -5.23 -20.99 -28.17
N ILE A 832 -4.85 -20.39 -29.31
CA ILE A 832 -4.31 -21.12 -30.47
C ILE A 832 -3.06 -21.93 -30.07
N PHE A 833 -2.25 -21.40 -29.16
CA PHE A 833 -1.01 -22.04 -28.70
C PHE A 833 -1.19 -22.95 -27.47
N ALA A 834 -2.21 -22.73 -26.65
CA ALA A 834 -2.44 -23.46 -25.41
C ALA A 834 -2.87 -24.92 -25.63
N LYS A 835 -3.37 -25.26 -26.84
CA LYS A 835 -3.86 -26.62 -27.15
C LYS A 835 -2.79 -27.71 -27.07
N ASN A 836 -1.49 -27.40 -27.18
CA ASN A 836 -0.40 -28.39 -27.23
C ASN A 836 0.78 -28.12 -26.25
N GLN A 837 0.66 -27.28 -25.22
CA GLN A 837 1.81 -26.83 -24.41
C GLN A 837 1.60 -26.69 -22.89
N ASN A 838 2.71 -26.49 -22.18
CA ASN A 838 2.75 -26.23 -20.73
C ASN A 838 2.00 -24.92 -20.38
N LYS A 839 0.80 -25.08 -19.80
CA LYS A 839 -0.12 -23.99 -19.37
C LYS A 839 0.56 -22.93 -18.48
N GLU A 840 1.56 -23.30 -17.68
CA GLU A 840 2.23 -22.35 -16.80
C GLU A 840 3.09 -21.33 -17.57
N LEU A 841 3.71 -21.74 -18.67
CA LEU A 841 4.55 -20.88 -19.49
C LEU A 841 3.71 -19.92 -20.33
N VAL A 842 2.62 -20.42 -20.91
CA VAL A 842 1.62 -19.64 -21.65
C VAL A 842 1.01 -18.57 -20.75
N ASN A 843 0.67 -18.91 -19.51
CA ASN A 843 0.19 -17.96 -18.51
C ASN A 843 1.24 -16.87 -18.18
N LYS A 844 2.54 -17.19 -18.13
CA LYS A 844 3.59 -16.18 -17.91
C LYS A 844 3.74 -15.23 -19.10
N ILE A 845 3.51 -15.70 -20.33
CA ILE A 845 3.48 -14.89 -21.55
C ILE A 845 2.22 -14.00 -21.54
N TYR A 846 1.04 -14.55 -21.25
CA TYR A 846 -0.19 -13.79 -21.03
C TYR A 846 0.02 -12.68 -20.00
N ASN A 847 0.61 -13.00 -18.85
CA ASN A 847 0.90 -12.03 -17.81
C ASN A 847 1.81 -10.89 -18.30
N ARG A 848 2.71 -11.12 -19.27
CA ARG A 848 3.50 -10.02 -19.89
C ARG A 848 2.62 -9.11 -20.74
N TYR A 849 1.78 -9.67 -21.59
CA TYR A 849 0.84 -8.90 -22.41
C TYR A 849 -0.14 -8.12 -21.55
N PHE A 850 -0.77 -8.78 -20.57
CA PHE A 850 -1.65 -8.16 -19.60
C PHE A 850 -0.97 -6.95 -18.92
N ASN A 851 0.26 -7.12 -18.44
CA ASN A 851 1.00 -6.03 -17.81
C ASN A 851 1.34 -4.86 -18.77
N ALA A 852 1.50 -5.14 -20.07
CA ALA A 852 1.76 -4.13 -21.08
C ALA A 852 0.49 -3.35 -21.43
N ILE A 853 -0.60 -4.07 -21.72
CA ILE A 853 -1.91 -3.52 -22.08
C ILE A 853 -2.48 -2.71 -20.90
N ASN A 854 -2.42 -3.26 -19.69
CA ASN A 854 -2.92 -2.60 -18.47
C ASN A 854 -1.92 -1.65 -17.82
N SER A 855 -0.86 -1.25 -18.52
CA SER A 855 0.20 -0.45 -17.89
C SER A 855 -0.30 0.88 -17.32
N VAL A 856 -1.33 1.50 -17.91
CA VAL A 856 -2.01 2.69 -17.37
C VAL A 856 -2.68 2.38 -16.03
N PHE A 857 -3.60 1.42 -16.03
CA PHE A 857 -4.39 1.04 -14.86
C PHE A 857 -3.51 0.52 -13.72
N ILE A 858 -2.44 -0.22 -14.05
CA ILE A 858 -1.44 -0.66 -13.07
C ILE A 858 -0.68 0.54 -12.49
N ASN A 859 -0.33 1.52 -13.32
CA ASN A 859 0.38 2.71 -12.85
C ASN A 859 -0.50 3.62 -11.98
N LEU A 860 -1.79 3.72 -12.28
CA LEU A 860 -2.80 4.44 -11.49
C LEU A 860 -3.24 3.68 -10.23
N GLY A 861 -2.87 2.39 -10.10
CA GLY A 861 -3.19 1.54 -8.94
C GLY A 861 -4.56 0.87 -9.01
N GLU A 862 -5.21 0.87 -10.17
CA GLU A 862 -6.53 0.25 -10.40
C GLU A 862 -6.43 -1.26 -10.66
N LYS A 863 -5.36 -1.71 -11.33
CA LYS A 863 -5.08 -3.14 -11.59
C LYS A 863 -3.76 -3.56 -10.94
N GLU A 864 -3.68 -4.81 -10.49
CA GLU A 864 -2.43 -5.37 -9.96
C GLU A 864 -1.53 -5.91 -11.09
N LYS A 865 -0.21 -5.74 -10.91
CA LYS A 865 0.77 -6.26 -11.86
C LYS A 865 0.91 -7.77 -11.71
N LEU A 866 0.62 -8.52 -12.77
CA LEU A 866 0.73 -9.98 -12.79
C LEU A 866 2.19 -10.45 -12.86
N VAL A 867 2.48 -11.64 -12.31
CA VAL A 867 3.83 -12.21 -12.31
C VAL A 867 4.17 -12.77 -13.68
N SER A 868 5.21 -12.22 -14.31
CA SER A 868 5.54 -12.48 -15.72
C SER A 868 7.01 -12.80 -15.97
N LYS A 869 7.73 -13.28 -14.94
CA LYS A 869 9.15 -13.62 -15.03
C LYS A 869 9.37 -15.12 -15.21
N PHE A 870 10.24 -15.44 -16.17
CA PHE A 870 10.73 -16.79 -16.43
C PHE A 870 11.93 -17.14 -15.53
N ASN A 871 11.97 -18.37 -15.03
CA ASN A 871 13.07 -18.94 -14.26
C ASN A 871 14.29 -19.25 -15.17
N LYS A 872 15.41 -19.72 -14.61
CA LYS A 872 16.65 -19.95 -15.38
C LYS A 872 16.49 -21.03 -16.46
N GLN A 873 15.74 -22.10 -16.18
CA GLN A 873 15.47 -23.21 -17.10
C GLN A 873 14.51 -22.77 -18.21
N GLU A 874 13.43 -22.07 -17.86
CA GLU A 874 12.50 -21.48 -18.82
C GLU A 874 13.19 -20.47 -19.74
N LYS A 875 14.16 -19.69 -19.23
CA LYS A 875 14.96 -18.77 -20.05
C LYS A 875 15.81 -19.47 -21.11
N LEU A 876 16.20 -20.73 -20.89
CA LEU A 876 16.93 -21.52 -21.89
C LEU A 876 16.01 -21.85 -23.08
N LEU A 877 14.70 -22.03 -22.84
CA LEU A 877 13.70 -22.21 -23.91
C LEU A 877 13.57 -21.01 -24.86
N PHE A 878 14.11 -19.83 -24.50
CA PHE A 878 14.10 -18.62 -25.34
C PHE A 878 15.50 -18.20 -25.83
N LYS A 879 16.56 -18.96 -25.51
CA LYS A 879 17.90 -18.76 -26.07
C LYS A 879 18.04 -19.61 -27.32
N HIS A 880 18.60 -19.03 -28.38
CA HIS A 880 19.07 -19.81 -29.53
C HIS A 880 20.24 -20.68 -29.08
N ASN A 881 20.32 -21.92 -29.60
CA ASN A 881 21.61 -22.54 -29.85
C ASN A 881 22.38 -21.70 -30.88
#